data_AF-A0AAE0L593-F1
#
_entry.id   AF-A0AAE0L593-F1
#
_cell.length_a   1.000
_cell.length_b   1.000
_cell.length_c   1.000
_cell.angle_alpha   90.00
_cell.angle_beta   90.00
_cell.angle_gamma   90.00
#
_symmetry.space_group_name_H-M   'P 1'
#
loop_
_entity.id
_entity.type
_entity.pdbx_description
1 polymer ?
#
loop_
_entity_poly.entity_id
_entity_poly.type
_entity_poly.pdbx_seq_one_letter_code
_entity_poly.pdbx_strand_id
1 'polypeptide(L)'
;MTATSSPPKAGLPPKAAVAVSRGYNVAHTWEQNSILLQSQLEAVDIVAESASERLLPRHLQDVADSPSAAPPAQTTLSEKELLLNNSHQFYKWHSELEAAMSTETEHKYRQYAELLTGHLDTCDTILAKVDATLETFDDLQAQHRAVDSKTRALHDSCERLVVEKERLVEFADALRSKLDYFDELERIASAFHSGSLTVAGNHFLPLLKRLDECIAYVNSNPHYADAAAYALKFRQLQSRALGSVRAHVLTVLKQATAKVLTAAGADPASTEAPTIVVAEGSETSLLYVRFRAAAPDLRSLMEEMEARSMRREYQQLLQDCHALYCEQRLHLLSGVVQERLMDYTAGSSTSALTRAGCAYLMQVCQLEFQLFEHFFPASSSNESALAGLLDPLCTVLYDILRPVFVTMTTLDDLCELVDILKVEVLEEQLGQRREAAAGLKPTAHRILEDVQERLIFVAQTHITHEVAGYQPTADDVDYPGKLERLVEAAAQEGDAGEHEVRFPPVERTLRCLSKLYRCVDTSIFAGIAQEAVSMCSEAVATGRRAVARQSSLMDGELFLIKHLLVLREQITPFETEFQTINKAGQVGHVGGTQALGENGGCAAIFGLRRIFGLRRIFVMRSIFGLRRIFGMRSIFGLRSIFGLRRMRDWAPQRLGLLRCPWELTGPANRPHLTT
;
A
#
# COMPACT_ATOMS: atom_id res chain seq x y z
N MET A 1 -31.48 9.00 -29.02
CA MET A 1 -32.48 8.78 -30.09
C MET A 1 -33.49 7.77 -29.57
N THR A 2 -34.61 8.31 -29.10
CA THR A 2 -35.76 7.64 -28.52
C THR A 2 -36.92 7.74 -29.52
N ALA A 3 -37.69 6.67 -29.71
CA ALA A 3 -39.07 6.77 -30.18
C ALA A 3 -39.83 5.46 -29.92
N THR A 4 -40.60 5.49 -28.84
CA THR A 4 -41.83 4.73 -28.60
C THR A 4 -42.93 5.20 -29.57
N SER A 5 -43.87 4.33 -29.93
CA SER A 5 -45.20 4.79 -30.35
C SER A 5 -46.29 3.78 -29.97
N SER A 6 -47.27 4.29 -29.24
CA SER A 6 -48.61 3.74 -29.04
C SER A 6 -49.61 4.63 -29.82
N PRO A 7 -50.86 4.19 -30.04
CA PRO A 7 -51.67 4.53 -31.20
C PRO A 7 -52.72 5.64 -30.93
N PRO A 8 -53.43 6.13 -31.97
CA PRO A 8 -54.62 6.95 -31.78
C PRO A 8 -55.94 6.22 -32.12
N LYS A 9 -57.01 6.77 -31.52
CA LYS A 9 -58.42 6.40 -31.60
C LYS A 9 -59.14 6.99 -32.84
N ALA A 10 -60.32 6.40 -33.08
CA ALA A 10 -61.62 7.05 -33.38
C ALA A 10 -62.11 7.14 -34.84
N GLY A 11 -63.37 6.72 -35.04
CA GLY A 11 -64.26 7.28 -36.07
C GLY A 11 -65.24 6.30 -36.73
N LEU A 12 -66.52 6.37 -36.35
CA LEU A 12 -67.70 5.97 -37.14
C LEU A 12 -68.69 7.16 -37.05
N PRO A 13 -69.66 7.35 -37.97
CA PRO A 13 -69.69 7.24 -39.44
C PRO A 13 -70.15 8.60 -40.07
N PRO A 14 -70.46 8.68 -41.39
CA PRO A 14 -71.89 8.77 -41.74
C PRO A 14 -72.31 8.01 -43.00
N LYS A 15 -73.62 7.72 -43.04
CA LYS A 15 -74.38 7.14 -44.14
C LYS A 15 -74.52 8.11 -45.32
N ALA A 16 -74.39 7.60 -46.54
CA ALA A 16 -75.25 7.98 -47.66
C ALA A 16 -75.38 6.79 -48.62
N ALA A 17 -76.63 6.39 -48.83
CA ALA A 17 -77.04 5.35 -49.76
C ALA A 17 -76.83 5.80 -51.21
N VAL A 18 -76.60 4.86 -52.12
CA VAL A 18 -77.57 4.47 -53.16
C VAL A 18 -77.09 3.16 -53.78
N ALA A 19 -78.04 2.25 -53.90
CA ALA A 19 -77.90 0.88 -54.34
C ALA A 19 -77.73 0.74 -55.87
N VAL A 20 -77.23 -0.45 -56.25
CA VAL A 20 -77.79 -1.36 -57.27
C VAL A 20 -76.78 -1.87 -58.32
N SER A 21 -76.38 -3.14 -58.07
CA SER A 21 -76.30 -4.30 -58.96
C SER A 21 -75.24 -4.41 -60.07
N ARG A 22 -74.31 -5.37 -59.87
CA ARG A 22 -74.21 -6.65 -60.60
C ARG A 22 -73.08 -7.47 -59.94
N GLY A 23 -73.41 -8.41 -59.05
CA GLY A 23 -73.36 -9.84 -59.38
C GLY A 23 -72.23 -10.54 -58.61
N TYR A 24 -72.39 -10.74 -57.29
CA TYR A 24 -71.44 -11.51 -56.47
C TYR A 24 -71.77 -13.01 -56.57
N ASN A 25 -70.83 -13.79 -57.12
CA ASN A 25 -70.88 -15.25 -57.12
C ASN A 25 -70.55 -15.77 -55.70
N VAL A 26 -71.60 -16.05 -54.91
CA VAL A 26 -71.52 -16.60 -53.55
C VAL A 26 -70.82 -17.98 -53.50
N ALA A 27 -70.80 -18.73 -54.61
CA ALA A 27 -70.16 -20.03 -54.70
C ALA A 27 -68.62 -19.96 -54.55
N HIS A 28 -67.97 -18.95 -55.15
CA HIS A 28 -66.50 -18.85 -55.16
C HIS A 28 -65.90 -18.51 -53.78
N THR A 29 -66.67 -17.81 -52.93
CA THR A 29 -66.29 -17.52 -51.53
C THR A 29 -66.53 -18.69 -50.58
N TRP A 30 -67.38 -19.65 -50.95
CA TRP A 30 -67.65 -20.85 -50.17
C TRP A 30 -66.56 -21.90 -50.39
N GLU A 31 -66.16 -22.14 -51.65
CA GLU A 31 -65.15 -23.15 -52.01
C GLU A 31 -63.74 -22.85 -51.47
N GLN A 32 -63.35 -21.58 -51.31
CA GLN A 32 -62.01 -21.22 -50.83
C GLN A 32 -61.85 -21.27 -49.30
N ASN A 33 -62.94 -21.29 -48.53
CA ASN A 33 -62.90 -21.23 -47.07
C ASN A 33 -63.17 -22.58 -46.37
N SER A 34 -63.61 -23.60 -47.11
CA SER A 34 -63.77 -24.97 -46.59
C SER A 34 -62.83 -25.93 -47.32
N ILE A 35 -61.56 -25.94 -46.93
CA ILE A 35 -60.64 -27.02 -47.33
C ILE A 35 -61.06 -28.26 -46.55
N LEU A 36 -61.88 -29.11 -47.18
CA LEU A 36 -62.24 -30.43 -46.64
C LEU A 36 -60.97 -31.27 -46.52
N LEU A 37 -60.76 -31.92 -45.38
CA LEU A 37 -59.66 -32.89 -45.23
C LEU A 37 -59.87 -34.05 -46.22
N GLN A 38 -58.78 -34.71 -46.63
CA GLN A 38 -58.83 -35.79 -47.63
C GLN A 38 -59.80 -36.92 -47.27
N SER A 39 -59.97 -37.21 -45.97
CA SER A 39 -60.96 -38.17 -45.46
C SER A 39 -62.41 -37.72 -45.60
N GLN A 40 -62.67 -36.41 -45.65
CA GLN A 40 -64.01 -35.85 -45.89
C GLN A 40 -64.33 -35.81 -47.38
N LEU A 41 -63.35 -35.62 -48.25
CA LEU A 41 -63.52 -35.78 -49.71
C LEU A 41 -63.82 -37.23 -50.08
N GLU A 42 -63.11 -38.20 -49.48
CA GLU A 42 -63.40 -39.64 -49.65
C GLU A 42 -64.83 -39.98 -49.17
N ALA A 43 -65.29 -39.38 -48.08
CA ALA A 43 -66.67 -39.56 -47.61
C ALA A 43 -67.71 -38.94 -48.57
N VAL A 44 -67.40 -37.82 -49.22
CA VAL A 44 -68.26 -37.21 -50.24
C VAL A 44 -68.29 -38.06 -51.50
N ASP A 45 -67.18 -38.64 -51.93
CA ASP A 45 -67.13 -39.56 -53.07
C ASP A 45 -67.91 -40.85 -52.81
N ILE A 46 -67.84 -41.42 -51.59
CA ILE A 46 -68.66 -42.57 -51.18
C ILE A 46 -70.15 -42.22 -51.15
N VAL A 47 -70.50 -41.01 -50.69
CA VAL A 47 -71.89 -40.52 -50.70
C VAL A 47 -72.38 -40.26 -52.14
N ALA A 48 -71.50 -39.78 -53.03
CA ALA A 48 -71.80 -39.55 -54.44
C ALA A 48 -71.98 -40.88 -55.21
N GLU A 49 -71.11 -41.87 -54.98
CA GLU A 49 -71.26 -43.23 -55.53
C GLU A 49 -72.55 -43.88 -55.03
N SER A 50 -72.83 -43.85 -53.73
CA SER A 50 -74.07 -44.42 -53.18
C SER A 50 -75.34 -43.66 -53.59
N ALA A 51 -75.25 -42.37 -53.91
CA ALA A 51 -76.33 -41.60 -54.51
C ALA A 51 -76.51 -41.91 -56.00
N SER A 52 -75.43 -42.24 -56.72
CA SER A 52 -75.48 -42.63 -58.14
C SER A 52 -76.04 -44.04 -58.38
N GLU A 53 -75.97 -44.91 -57.37
CA GLU A 53 -76.56 -46.26 -57.39
C GLU A 53 -78.03 -46.30 -56.94
N ARG A 54 -78.61 -45.15 -56.52
CA ARG A 54 -80.05 -45.08 -56.22
C ARG A 54 -80.85 -45.09 -57.52
N LEU A 55 -81.49 -46.23 -57.78
CA LEU A 55 -82.56 -46.35 -58.77
C LEU A 55 -83.60 -45.24 -58.54
N LEU A 56 -83.90 -44.47 -59.60
CA LEU A 56 -84.98 -43.49 -59.60
C LEU A 56 -86.27 -44.14 -59.08
N PRO A 57 -87.09 -43.43 -58.29
CA PRO A 57 -88.39 -43.94 -57.87
C PRO A 57 -89.24 -44.35 -59.07
N ARG A 58 -89.75 -45.58 -59.07
CA ARG A 58 -90.44 -46.26 -60.19
C ARG A 58 -91.60 -45.48 -60.83
N HIS A 59 -92.11 -44.44 -60.19
CA HIS A 59 -93.20 -43.59 -60.69
C HIS A 59 -92.74 -42.50 -61.68
N LEU A 60 -91.44 -42.32 -61.91
CA LEU A 60 -90.89 -41.33 -62.85
C LEU A 60 -90.25 -41.94 -64.11
N GLN A 61 -90.27 -43.27 -64.25
CA GLN A 61 -89.60 -44.01 -65.32
C GLN A 61 -90.52 -44.38 -66.51
N ASP A 62 -91.84 -44.20 -66.37
CA ASP A 62 -92.85 -44.68 -67.34
C ASP A 62 -93.37 -43.60 -68.32
N VAL A 63 -92.67 -42.48 -68.53
CA VAL A 63 -93.21 -41.34 -69.33
C VAL A 63 -92.51 -41.12 -70.68
N ALA A 64 -91.59 -41.97 -71.12
CA ALA A 64 -90.99 -41.81 -72.45
C ALA A 64 -90.68 -43.16 -73.11
N ASP A 65 -91.71 -43.78 -73.67
CA ASP A 65 -91.73 -44.25 -75.07
C ASP A 65 -92.97 -45.15 -75.31
N SER A 66 -93.87 -44.62 -76.14
CA SER A 66 -95.11 -45.25 -76.68
C SER A 66 -94.80 -46.45 -77.60
N PRO A 67 -95.76 -47.27 -78.14
CA PRO A 67 -97.18 -46.93 -78.37
C PRO A 67 -98.21 -48.07 -78.19
N SER A 68 -99.50 -47.69 -78.31
CA SER A 68 -100.56 -48.50 -78.91
C SER A 68 -101.02 -49.77 -78.17
N ALA A 69 -102.00 -49.61 -77.27
CA ALA A 69 -103.20 -50.46 -77.27
C ALA A 69 -104.27 -49.90 -76.31
N ALA A 70 -105.34 -49.39 -76.92
CA ALA A 70 -106.75 -49.38 -76.48
C ALA A 70 -107.15 -48.86 -75.06
N PRO A 71 -108.23 -48.05 -74.98
CA PRO A 71 -108.65 -47.36 -73.76
C PRO A 71 -109.31 -48.30 -72.75
N PRO A 72 -109.15 -48.10 -71.42
CA PRO A 72 -110.18 -48.54 -70.48
C PRO A 72 -111.30 -47.50 -70.55
N ALA A 73 -112.41 -47.94 -71.13
CA ALA A 73 -113.76 -47.45 -70.95
C ALA A 73 -113.84 -46.12 -70.19
N GLN A 74 -113.96 -45.00 -70.91
CA GLN A 74 -115.26 -44.30 -70.86
C GLN A 74 -116.32 -45.30 -70.43
N THR A 75 -116.73 -45.26 -69.16
CA THR A 75 -118.02 -45.77 -68.75
C THR A 75 -119.05 -44.84 -69.41
N THR A 76 -119.11 -44.93 -70.74
CA THR A 76 -120.33 -44.90 -71.49
C THR A 76 -121.29 -45.68 -70.62
N LEU A 77 -122.24 -44.95 -70.03
CA LEU A 77 -123.50 -45.50 -69.59
C LEU A 77 -123.77 -46.68 -70.52
N SER A 78 -123.66 -47.89 -69.99
CA SER A 78 -124.19 -49.03 -70.69
C SER A 78 -125.65 -48.66 -70.87
N GLU A 79 -125.99 -48.23 -72.08
CA GLU A 79 -127.31 -48.36 -72.68
C GLU A 79 -127.63 -49.87 -72.68
N LYS A 80 -127.74 -50.45 -71.47
CA LYS A 80 -128.94 -51.20 -71.19
C LYS A 80 -130.04 -50.20 -71.45
N GLU A 81 -130.89 -50.51 -72.40
CA GLU A 81 -132.24 -49.97 -72.49
C GLU A 81 -132.92 -50.09 -71.12
N LEU A 82 -132.59 -49.21 -70.18
CA LEU A 82 -133.36 -48.95 -68.99
C LEU A 82 -134.36 -47.91 -69.45
N LEU A 83 -135.40 -48.43 -70.09
CA LEU A 83 -136.73 -47.84 -70.17
C LEU A 83 -137.06 -47.21 -68.80
N LEU A 84 -136.74 -45.93 -68.63
CA LEU A 84 -137.14 -45.08 -67.51
C LEU A 84 -138.64 -44.86 -67.63
N ASN A 85 -139.43 -45.88 -67.28
CA ASN A 85 -140.88 -45.86 -67.43
C ASN A 85 -141.58 -45.08 -66.32
N ASN A 86 -140.87 -44.48 -65.35
CA ASN A 86 -141.49 -43.79 -64.21
C ASN A 86 -140.64 -42.63 -63.61
N SER A 87 -141.27 -41.47 -63.38
CA SER A 87 -140.68 -40.22 -62.86
C SER A 87 -139.94 -40.40 -61.51
N HIS A 88 -140.43 -41.31 -60.66
CA HIS A 88 -139.81 -41.61 -59.37
C HIS A 88 -138.41 -42.25 -59.49
N GLN A 89 -138.12 -42.96 -60.58
CA GLN A 89 -136.81 -43.57 -60.80
C GLN A 89 -135.75 -42.52 -61.19
N PHE A 90 -136.16 -41.43 -61.86
CA PHE A 90 -135.28 -40.32 -62.20
C PHE A 90 -134.88 -39.49 -60.97
N TYR A 91 -135.84 -39.10 -60.12
CA TYR A 91 -135.55 -38.32 -58.91
C TYR A 91 -134.68 -39.08 -57.91
N LYS A 92 -134.85 -40.41 -57.81
CA LYS A 92 -134.00 -41.25 -56.97
C LYS A 92 -132.54 -41.25 -57.48
N TRP A 93 -132.35 -41.48 -58.77
CA TRP A 93 -131.02 -41.45 -59.39
C TRP A 93 -130.37 -40.06 -59.28
N HIS A 94 -131.11 -38.98 -59.52
CA HIS A 94 -130.59 -37.61 -59.38
C HIS A 94 -130.21 -37.27 -57.93
N SER A 95 -131.03 -37.64 -56.95
CA SER A 95 -130.73 -37.39 -55.53
C SER A 95 -129.52 -38.21 -55.06
N GLU A 96 -129.37 -39.44 -55.55
CA GLU A 96 -128.19 -40.26 -55.29
C GLU A 96 -126.93 -39.66 -55.94
N LEU A 97 -127.04 -39.11 -57.16
CA LEU A 97 -125.96 -38.40 -57.85
C LEU A 97 -125.57 -37.10 -57.12
N GLU A 98 -126.55 -36.32 -56.67
CA GLU A 98 -126.33 -35.05 -55.97
C GLU A 98 -125.75 -35.26 -54.57
N ALA A 99 -126.18 -36.30 -53.85
CA ALA A 99 -125.57 -36.71 -52.58
C ALA A 99 -124.14 -37.23 -52.77
N ALA A 100 -123.88 -38.01 -53.84
CA ALA A 100 -122.52 -38.42 -54.19
C ALA A 100 -121.61 -37.22 -54.51
N MET A 101 -122.13 -36.22 -55.24
CA MET A 101 -121.39 -34.99 -55.55
C MET A 101 -121.14 -34.09 -54.33
N SER A 102 -122.11 -33.94 -53.43
CA SER A 102 -121.94 -33.16 -52.18
C SER A 102 -120.97 -33.83 -51.21
N THR A 103 -121.00 -35.16 -51.13
CA THR A 103 -120.05 -35.91 -50.28
C THR A 103 -118.64 -35.87 -50.85
N GLU A 104 -118.48 -35.94 -52.18
CA GLU A 104 -117.17 -35.83 -52.81
C GLU A 104 -116.54 -34.43 -52.65
N THR A 105 -117.35 -33.37 -52.70
CA THR A 105 -116.88 -31.99 -52.50
C THR A 105 -116.58 -31.67 -51.04
N GLU A 106 -117.44 -32.09 -50.10
CA GLU A 106 -117.23 -31.90 -48.66
C GLU A 106 -116.05 -32.73 -48.13
N HIS A 107 -115.85 -33.95 -48.65
CA HIS A 107 -114.73 -34.80 -48.31
C HIS A 107 -113.37 -34.14 -48.65
N LYS A 108 -113.27 -33.44 -49.79
CA LYS A 108 -112.05 -32.70 -50.18
C LYS A 108 -111.70 -31.59 -49.17
N TYR A 109 -112.69 -30.85 -48.69
CA TYR A 109 -112.47 -29.79 -47.69
C TYR A 109 -112.17 -30.34 -46.29
N ARG A 110 -112.80 -31.44 -45.88
CA ARG A 110 -112.46 -32.13 -44.61
C ARG A 110 -111.04 -32.67 -44.63
N GLN A 111 -110.65 -33.33 -45.72
CA GLN A 111 -109.27 -33.81 -45.89
C GLN A 111 -108.26 -32.66 -45.84
N TYR A 112 -108.57 -31.51 -46.45
CA TYR A 112 -107.70 -30.34 -46.38
C TYR A 112 -107.64 -29.72 -44.98
N ALA A 113 -108.77 -29.70 -44.25
CA ALA A 113 -108.80 -29.24 -42.86
C ALA A 113 -108.02 -30.18 -41.92
N GLU A 114 -108.17 -31.49 -42.06
CA GLU A 114 -107.40 -32.51 -41.32
C GLU A 114 -105.90 -32.40 -41.60
N LEU A 115 -105.54 -32.14 -42.86
CA LEU A 115 -104.16 -31.86 -43.26
C LEU A 115 -103.63 -30.59 -42.58
N LEU A 116 -104.40 -29.49 -42.57
CA LEU A 116 -104.00 -28.26 -41.87
C LEU A 116 -103.87 -28.45 -40.35
N THR A 117 -104.78 -29.18 -39.72
CA THR A 117 -104.67 -29.50 -38.29
C THR A 117 -103.44 -30.36 -38.02
N GLY A 118 -103.13 -31.33 -38.89
CA GLY A 118 -101.90 -32.11 -38.78
C GLY A 118 -100.64 -31.25 -38.94
N HIS A 119 -100.67 -30.24 -39.82
CA HIS A 119 -99.58 -29.26 -39.93
C HIS A 119 -99.47 -28.38 -38.67
N LEU A 120 -100.58 -27.95 -38.07
CA LEU A 120 -100.57 -27.18 -36.82
C LEU A 120 -100.00 -27.99 -35.66
N ASP A 121 -100.43 -29.24 -35.47
CA ASP A 121 -99.89 -30.14 -34.45
C ASP A 121 -98.39 -30.39 -34.65
N THR A 122 -97.95 -30.48 -35.91
CA THR A 122 -96.53 -30.59 -36.25
C THR A 122 -95.76 -29.32 -35.87
N CYS A 123 -96.33 -28.13 -36.14
CA CYS A 123 -95.75 -26.85 -35.74
C CYS A 123 -95.66 -26.72 -34.21
N ASP A 124 -96.71 -27.09 -33.47
CA ASP A 124 -96.71 -27.05 -32.00
C ASP A 124 -95.67 -28.03 -31.42
N THR A 125 -95.54 -29.21 -32.02
CA THR A 125 -94.48 -30.17 -31.64
C THR A 125 -93.09 -29.61 -31.90
N ILE A 126 -92.90 -28.89 -33.01
CA ILE A 126 -91.63 -28.24 -33.32
C ILE A 126 -91.35 -27.11 -32.33
N LEU A 127 -92.34 -26.27 -32.01
CA LEU A 127 -92.20 -25.20 -31.03
C LEU A 127 -91.83 -25.74 -29.64
N ALA A 128 -92.53 -26.78 -29.17
CA ALA A 128 -92.19 -27.42 -27.90
C ALA A 128 -90.77 -28.02 -27.88
N LYS A 129 -90.30 -28.56 -29.00
CA LYS A 129 -88.91 -29.02 -29.14
C LYS A 129 -87.93 -27.85 -29.13
N VAL A 130 -88.26 -26.73 -29.77
CA VAL A 130 -87.44 -25.51 -29.75
C VAL A 130 -87.35 -24.97 -28.33
N ASP A 131 -88.46 -24.87 -27.61
CA ASP A 131 -88.48 -24.40 -26.21
C ASP A 131 -87.65 -25.32 -25.30
N ALA A 132 -87.81 -26.63 -25.41
CA ALA A 132 -86.98 -27.59 -24.69
C ALA A 132 -85.48 -27.44 -25.04
N THR A 133 -85.14 -27.20 -26.31
CA THR A 133 -83.74 -26.96 -26.70
C THR A 133 -83.21 -25.64 -26.15
N LEU A 134 -84.03 -24.60 -26.06
CA LEU A 134 -83.65 -23.32 -25.45
C LEU A 134 -83.40 -23.47 -23.94
N GLU A 135 -84.25 -24.21 -23.23
CA GLU A 135 -84.02 -24.52 -21.81
C GLU A 135 -82.69 -25.26 -21.61
N THR A 136 -82.40 -26.27 -22.44
CA THR A 136 -81.10 -26.96 -22.36
C THR A 136 -79.91 -26.06 -22.68
N PHE A 137 -80.09 -25.06 -23.55
CA PHE A 137 -79.05 -24.08 -23.87
C PHE A 137 -78.81 -23.12 -22.70
N ASP A 138 -79.87 -22.69 -22.02
CA ASP A 138 -79.76 -21.86 -20.82
C ASP A 138 -79.07 -22.60 -19.67
N ASP A 139 -79.41 -23.88 -19.47
CA ASP A 139 -78.72 -24.75 -18.51
C ASP A 139 -77.24 -24.93 -18.86
N LEU A 140 -76.93 -25.18 -20.13
CA LEU A 140 -75.55 -25.27 -20.61
C LEU A 140 -74.79 -23.97 -20.39
N GLN A 141 -75.43 -22.82 -20.64
CA GLN A 141 -74.82 -21.51 -20.41
C GLN A 141 -74.57 -21.26 -18.91
N ALA A 142 -75.49 -21.66 -18.03
CA ALA A 142 -75.31 -21.57 -16.59
C ALA A 142 -74.15 -22.46 -16.10
N GLN A 143 -74.08 -23.70 -16.59
CA GLN A 143 -72.97 -24.62 -16.28
C GLN A 143 -71.63 -24.10 -16.80
N HIS A 144 -71.59 -23.55 -18.02
CA HIS A 144 -70.38 -22.93 -18.58
C HIS A 144 -69.90 -21.77 -17.72
N ARG A 145 -70.80 -20.86 -17.30
CA ARG A 145 -70.44 -19.75 -16.39
C ARG A 145 -69.92 -20.27 -15.03
N ALA A 146 -70.50 -21.34 -14.51
CA ALA A 146 -70.04 -21.96 -13.27
C ALA A 146 -68.64 -22.59 -13.42
N VAL A 147 -68.37 -23.27 -14.55
CA VAL A 147 -67.05 -23.80 -14.86
C VAL A 147 -66.04 -22.68 -15.08
N ASP A 148 -66.39 -21.62 -15.81
CA ASP A 148 -65.52 -20.46 -16.03
C ASP A 148 -65.11 -19.80 -14.72
N SER A 149 -66.08 -19.53 -13.83
CA SER A 149 -65.80 -18.91 -12.54
C SER A 149 -64.92 -19.78 -11.64
N LYS A 150 -65.19 -21.09 -11.57
CA LYS A 150 -64.35 -22.04 -10.82
C LYS A 150 -62.95 -22.16 -11.42
N THR A 151 -62.85 -22.21 -12.75
CA THR A 151 -61.56 -22.32 -13.47
C THR A 151 -60.73 -21.05 -13.29
N ARG A 152 -61.35 -19.86 -13.34
CA ARG A 152 -60.68 -18.59 -13.03
C ARG A 152 -60.22 -18.53 -11.58
N ALA A 153 -61.07 -18.90 -10.62
CA ALA A 153 -60.69 -18.92 -9.20
C ALA A 153 -59.55 -19.91 -8.91
N LEU A 154 -59.53 -21.07 -9.60
CA LEU A 154 -58.42 -22.02 -9.53
C LEU A 154 -57.16 -21.43 -10.17
N HIS A 155 -57.27 -20.84 -11.36
CA HIS A 155 -56.16 -20.19 -12.04
C HIS A 155 -55.54 -19.07 -11.19
N ASP A 156 -56.36 -18.19 -10.61
CA ASP A 156 -55.90 -17.14 -9.69
C ASP A 156 -55.24 -17.69 -8.42
N SER A 157 -55.64 -18.87 -7.97
CA SER A 157 -55.02 -19.55 -6.83
C SER A 157 -53.68 -20.19 -7.22
N CYS A 158 -53.60 -20.79 -8.41
CA CYS A 158 -52.37 -21.34 -8.97
C CYS A 158 -51.34 -20.23 -9.25
N GLU A 159 -51.74 -19.12 -9.85
CA GLU A 159 -50.89 -17.95 -10.07
C GLU A 159 -50.30 -17.42 -8.75
N ARG A 160 -51.14 -17.28 -7.71
CA ARG A 160 -50.67 -16.90 -6.37
C ARG A 160 -49.65 -17.87 -5.79
N LEU A 161 -49.88 -19.18 -5.95
CA LEU A 161 -48.94 -20.21 -5.49
C LEU A 161 -47.62 -20.20 -6.28
N VAL A 162 -47.67 -19.91 -7.59
CA VAL A 162 -46.45 -19.78 -8.41
C VAL A 162 -45.62 -18.59 -7.95
N VAL A 163 -46.24 -17.43 -7.75
CA VAL A 163 -45.56 -16.23 -7.23
C VAL A 163 -44.97 -16.48 -5.84
N GLU A 164 -45.70 -17.15 -4.96
CA GLU A 164 -45.19 -17.50 -3.62
C GLU A 164 -44.00 -18.46 -3.70
N LYS A 165 -44.07 -19.48 -4.56
CA LYS A 165 -42.97 -20.40 -4.81
C LYS A 165 -41.73 -19.67 -5.33
N GLU A 166 -41.87 -18.78 -6.31
CA GLU A 166 -40.75 -18.00 -6.86
C GLU A 166 -40.08 -17.17 -5.77
N ARG A 167 -40.88 -16.45 -4.96
CA ARG A 167 -40.37 -15.69 -3.81
C ARG A 167 -39.63 -16.56 -2.79
N LEU A 168 -40.14 -17.76 -2.49
CA LEU A 168 -39.49 -18.69 -1.58
C LEU A 168 -38.19 -19.24 -2.15
N VAL A 169 -38.11 -19.47 -3.46
CA VAL A 169 -36.88 -19.88 -4.15
C VAL A 169 -35.84 -18.76 -4.08
N GLU A 170 -36.21 -17.53 -4.40
CA GLU A 170 -35.31 -16.37 -4.28
C GLU A 170 -34.78 -16.20 -2.85
N PHE A 171 -35.66 -16.38 -1.85
CA PHE A 171 -35.26 -16.33 -0.45
C PHE A 171 -34.32 -17.48 -0.07
N ALA A 172 -34.59 -18.70 -0.55
CA ALA A 172 -33.72 -19.85 -0.33
C ALA A 172 -32.33 -19.66 -0.96
N ASP A 173 -32.27 -19.11 -2.17
CA ASP A 173 -31.00 -18.84 -2.86
C ASP A 173 -30.21 -17.72 -2.18
N ALA A 174 -30.89 -16.67 -1.68
CA ALA A 174 -30.27 -15.64 -0.87
C ALA A 174 -29.75 -16.16 0.49
N LEU A 175 -30.37 -17.18 1.07
CA LEU A 175 -29.85 -17.86 2.25
C LEU A 175 -28.64 -18.73 1.91
N ARG A 176 -28.70 -19.51 0.82
CA ARG A 176 -27.58 -20.33 0.33
C ARG A 176 -26.34 -19.49 0.08
N SER A 177 -26.47 -18.36 -0.63
CA SER A 177 -25.32 -17.48 -0.90
C SER A 177 -24.63 -16.95 0.36
N LYS A 178 -25.36 -16.83 1.48
CA LYS A 178 -24.82 -16.43 2.78
C LYS A 178 -24.20 -17.61 3.52
N LEU A 179 -24.79 -18.79 3.40
CA LEU A 179 -24.31 -20.04 3.99
C LEU A 179 -23.04 -20.56 3.29
N ASP A 180 -22.87 -20.27 2.00
CA ASP A 180 -21.71 -20.70 1.20
C ASP A 180 -20.37 -20.34 1.87
N TYR A 181 -20.27 -19.18 2.54
CA TYR A 181 -19.07 -18.75 3.26
C TYR A 181 -18.76 -19.65 4.47
N PHE A 182 -19.79 -20.18 5.13
CA PHE A 182 -19.66 -21.07 6.28
C PHE A 182 -19.35 -22.51 5.82
N ASP A 183 -19.98 -22.97 4.75
CA ASP A 183 -19.72 -24.28 4.14
C ASP A 183 -18.30 -24.36 3.53
N GLU A 184 -17.75 -23.22 3.12
CA GLU A 184 -16.36 -23.10 2.68
C GLU A 184 -15.35 -23.49 3.77
N LEU A 185 -15.72 -23.42 5.06
CA LEU A 185 -14.83 -23.79 6.17
C LEU A 185 -14.30 -25.22 6.02
N GLU A 186 -15.18 -26.18 5.74
CA GLU A 186 -14.80 -27.59 5.62
C GLU A 186 -13.97 -27.85 4.36
N ARG A 187 -14.30 -27.16 3.26
CA ARG A 187 -13.53 -27.21 2.00
C ARG A 187 -12.12 -26.65 2.18
N ILE A 188 -11.99 -25.48 2.80
CA ILE A 188 -10.69 -24.86 3.07
C ILE A 188 -9.91 -25.70 4.09
N ALA A 189 -10.56 -26.18 5.15
CA ALA A 189 -9.92 -27.03 6.14
C ALA A 189 -9.38 -28.31 5.50
N SER A 190 -10.19 -29.07 4.77
CA SER A 190 -9.74 -30.31 4.12
C SER A 190 -8.57 -30.07 3.16
N ALA A 191 -8.58 -28.98 2.39
CA ALA A 191 -7.46 -28.59 1.53
C ALA A 191 -6.15 -28.38 2.33
N PHE A 192 -6.18 -27.64 3.44
CA PHE A 192 -4.99 -27.43 4.29
C PHE A 192 -4.56 -28.66 5.10
N HIS A 193 -5.47 -29.62 5.35
CA HIS A 193 -5.15 -30.87 6.05
C HIS A 193 -4.61 -31.95 5.13
N SER A 194 -4.88 -31.89 3.83
CA SER A 194 -4.60 -32.97 2.88
C SER A 194 -3.12 -33.29 2.64
N GLY A 195 -2.16 -32.57 3.23
CA GLY A 195 -0.71 -32.77 3.05
C GLY A 195 -0.19 -32.53 1.62
N SER A 196 -1.10 -32.44 0.64
CA SER A 196 -0.85 -32.23 -0.79
C SER A 196 -0.70 -30.75 -1.15
N LEU A 197 -1.15 -29.84 -0.28
CA LEU A 197 -1.06 -28.41 -0.53
C LEU A 197 0.36 -27.90 -0.28
N THR A 198 1.16 -27.86 -1.34
CA THR A 198 2.46 -27.17 -1.33
C THR A 198 2.23 -25.66 -1.38
N VAL A 199 2.93 -24.91 -0.52
CA VAL A 199 2.87 -23.44 -0.50
C VAL A 199 3.27 -22.83 -1.85
N ALA A 200 4.21 -23.47 -2.55
CA ALA A 200 4.63 -23.10 -3.91
C ALA A 200 3.61 -23.48 -5.01
N GLY A 201 2.49 -24.13 -4.66
CA GLY A 201 1.48 -24.55 -5.61
C GLY A 201 0.52 -23.43 -5.99
N ASN A 202 0.10 -23.40 -7.25
CA ASN A 202 -0.81 -22.38 -7.81
C ASN A 202 -2.17 -22.25 -7.09
N HIS A 203 -2.56 -23.25 -6.29
CA HIS A 203 -3.83 -23.27 -5.57
C HIS A 203 -3.77 -22.69 -4.16
N PHE A 204 -2.57 -22.49 -3.59
CA PHE A 204 -2.43 -21.99 -2.22
C PHE A 204 -2.90 -20.54 -2.07
N LEU A 205 -2.44 -19.63 -2.94
CA LEU A 205 -2.77 -18.21 -2.88
C LEU A 205 -4.28 -17.93 -3.11
N PRO A 206 -4.96 -18.57 -4.08
CA PRO A 206 -6.42 -18.45 -4.22
C PRO A 206 -7.19 -18.95 -2.99
N LEU A 207 -6.78 -20.07 -2.40
CA LEU A 207 -7.41 -20.59 -1.17
C LEU A 207 -7.22 -19.65 0.01
N LEU A 208 -6.03 -19.05 0.15
CA LEU A 208 -5.76 -18.05 1.18
C LEU A 208 -6.59 -16.78 0.98
N LYS A 209 -6.73 -16.31 -0.26
CA LYS A 209 -7.63 -15.19 -0.59
C LYS A 209 -9.09 -15.51 -0.24
N ARG A 210 -9.55 -16.73 -0.55
CA ARG A 210 -10.92 -17.16 -0.21
C ARG A 210 -11.12 -17.22 1.31
N LEU A 211 -10.14 -17.73 2.06
CA LEU A 211 -10.15 -17.72 3.52
C LEU A 211 -10.24 -16.30 4.08
N ASP A 212 -9.47 -15.38 3.51
CA ASP A 212 -9.48 -13.97 3.86
C ASP A 212 -10.84 -13.28 3.61
N GLU A 213 -11.54 -13.66 2.54
CA GLU A 213 -12.91 -13.22 2.23
C GLU A 213 -13.92 -13.76 3.24
N CYS A 214 -13.84 -15.06 3.58
CA CYS A 214 -14.68 -15.67 4.62
C CYS A 214 -14.49 -15.00 5.98
N ILE A 215 -13.25 -14.71 6.38
CA ILE A 215 -12.94 -14.00 7.63
C ILE A 215 -13.55 -12.60 7.62
N ALA A 216 -13.40 -11.85 6.53
CA ALA A 216 -13.98 -10.52 6.39
C ALA A 216 -15.52 -10.55 6.50
N TYR A 217 -16.16 -11.50 5.81
CA TYR A 217 -17.61 -11.67 5.82
C TYR A 217 -18.17 -12.03 7.21
N VAL A 218 -17.51 -12.94 7.94
CA VAL A 218 -17.94 -13.30 9.30
C VAL A 218 -17.73 -12.12 10.26
N ASN A 219 -16.62 -11.39 10.15
CA ASN A 219 -16.36 -10.21 10.98
C ASN A 219 -17.35 -9.05 10.71
N SER A 220 -17.85 -8.90 9.47
CA SER A 220 -18.87 -7.89 9.15
C SER A 220 -20.27 -8.26 9.63
N ASN A 221 -20.52 -9.53 9.96
CA ASN A 221 -21.84 -10.03 10.38
C ASN A 221 -21.79 -10.69 11.78
N PRO A 222 -21.48 -9.93 12.85
CA PRO A 222 -21.32 -10.48 14.20
C PRO A 222 -22.65 -10.95 14.83
N HIS A 223 -23.79 -10.58 14.25
CA HIS A 223 -25.13 -10.89 14.78
C HIS A 223 -25.60 -12.32 14.47
N TYR A 224 -24.91 -13.08 13.62
CA TYR A 224 -25.32 -14.46 13.34
C TYR A 224 -25.00 -15.39 14.52
N ALA A 225 -25.87 -16.39 14.75
CA ALA A 225 -25.87 -17.21 15.96
C ALA A 225 -24.49 -17.81 16.30
N ASP A 226 -23.78 -18.35 15.31
CA ASP A 226 -22.47 -18.99 15.48
C ASP A 226 -21.28 -18.19 14.89
N ALA A 227 -21.48 -16.90 14.57
CA ALA A 227 -20.45 -16.09 13.92
C ALA A 227 -19.11 -16.10 14.68
N ALA A 228 -19.15 -15.98 16.00
CA ALA A 228 -17.95 -15.97 16.84
C ALA A 228 -17.19 -17.31 16.80
N ALA A 229 -17.90 -18.43 16.78
CA ALA A 229 -17.30 -19.76 16.70
C ALA A 229 -16.63 -20.00 15.34
N TYR A 230 -17.30 -19.61 14.25
CA TYR A 230 -16.72 -19.70 12.91
C TYR A 230 -15.54 -18.75 12.72
N ALA A 231 -15.61 -17.51 13.24
CA ALA A 231 -14.50 -16.57 13.20
C ALA A 231 -13.25 -17.15 13.86
N LEU A 232 -13.40 -17.81 15.01
CA LEU A 232 -12.29 -18.48 15.69
C LEU A 232 -11.70 -19.61 14.84
N LYS A 233 -12.54 -20.47 14.26
CA LYS A 233 -12.09 -21.56 13.39
C LYS A 233 -11.36 -21.04 12.14
N PHE A 234 -11.89 -20.01 11.47
CA PHE A 234 -11.22 -19.40 10.32
C PHE A 234 -9.87 -18.77 10.70
N ARG A 235 -9.77 -18.09 11.86
CA ARG A 235 -8.49 -17.56 12.34
C ARG A 235 -7.48 -18.67 12.67
N GLN A 236 -7.92 -19.81 13.19
CA GLN A 236 -7.06 -20.97 13.41
C GLN A 236 -6.54 -21.57 12.10
N LEU A 237 -7.39 -21.65 11.06
CA LEU A 237 -6.94 -22.06 9.73
C LEU A 237 -5.97 -21.05 9.12
N GLN A 238 -6.22 -19.75 9.31
CA GLN A 238 -5.34 -18.68 8.84
C GLN A 238 -3.97 -18.76 9.51
N SER A 239 -3.90 -18.88 10.84
CA SER A 239 -2.62 -19.00 11.55
C SER A 239 -1.83 -20.22 11.12
N ARG A 240 -2.50 -21.35 10.84
CA ARG A 240 -1.87 -22.55 10.28
C ARG A 240 -1.36 -22.34 8.85
N ALA A 241 -2.14 -21.68 8.00
CA ALA A 241 -1.73 -21.36 6.64
C ALA A 241 -0.49 -20.45 6.63
N LEU A 242 -0.50 -19.38 7.43
CA LEU A 242 0.64 -18.47 7.58
C LEU A 242 1.84 -19.17 8.23
N GLY A 243 1.62 -20.07 9.20
CA GLY A 243 2.68 -20.91 9.76
C GLY A 243 3.32 -21.84 8.72
N SER A 244 2.54 -22.33 7.77
CA SER A 244 3.05 -23.14 6.64
C SER A 244 3.88 -22.30 5.67
N VAL A 245 3.46 -21.05 5.41
CA VAL A 245 4.27 -20.07 4.65
C VAL A 245 5.61 -19.82 5.35
N ARG A 246 5.58 -19.54 6.65
CA ARG A 246 6.80 -19.33 7.46
C ARG A 246 7.75 -20.52 7.38
N ALA A 247 7.22 -21.74 7.52
CA ALA A 247 8.01 -22.97 7.44
C ALA A 247 8.62 -23.19 6.05
N HIS A 248 7.88 -22.87 4.99
CA HIS A 248 8.37 -22.95 3.62
C HIS A 248 9.50 -21.94 3.37
N VAL A 249 9.31 -20.67 3.75
CA VAL A 249 10.33 -19.62 3.65
C VAL A 249 11.61 -20.04 4.39
N LEU A 250 11.47 -20.51 5.63
CA LEU A 250 12.60 -21.03 6.41
C LEU A 250 13.35 -22.15 5.69
N THR A 251 12.61 -23.08 5.09
CA THR A 251 13.19 -24.23 4.37
C THR A 251 13.99 -23.76 3.16
N VAL A 252 13.43 -22.86 2.34
CA VAL A 252 14.12 -22.32 1.16
C VAL A 252 15.36 -21.53 1.56
N LEU A 253 15.27 -20.68 2.59
CA LEU A 253 16.41 -19.91 3.09
C LEU A 253 17.52 -20.83 3.65
N LYS A 254 17.18 -21.83 4.45
CA LYS A 254 18.15 -22.82 4.96
C LYS A 254 18.81 -23.61 3.83
N GLN A 255 18.06 -23.98 2.80
CA GLN A 255 18.61 -24.64 1.62
C GLN A 255 19.57 -23.70 0.85
N ALA A 256 19.25 -22.41 0.75
CA ALA A 256 20.14 -21.42 0.15
C ALA A 256 21.43 -21.26 0.97
N THR A 257 21.33 -21.16 2.31
CA THR A 257 22.47 -21.14 3.23
C THR A 257 23.35 -22.38 3.04
N ALA A 258 22.76 -23.58 3.04
CA ALA A 258 23.50 -24.83 2.86
C ALA A 258 24.21 -24.91 1.50
N LYS A 259 23.60 -24.42 0.42
CA LYS A 259 24.23 -24.32 -0.91
C LYS A 259 25.44 -23.39 -0.91
N VAL A 260 25.41 -22.30 -0.14
CA VAL A 260 26.56 -21.39 0.00
C VAL A 260 27.67 -22.03 0.82
N LEU A 261 27.33 -22.65 1.95
CA LEU A 261 28.32 -23.31 2.84
C LEU A 261 29.04 -24.47 2.14
N THR A 262 28.30 -25.35 1.48
CA THR A 262 28.88 -26.45 0.70
C THR A 262 29.80 -25.97 -0.42
N ALA A 263 29.45 -24.89 -1.10
CA ALA A 263 30.31 -24.27 -2.11
C ALA A 263 31.55 -23.58 -1.52
N ALA A 264 31.50 -23.19 -0.25
CA ALA A 264 32.63 -22.66 0.51
C ALA A 264 33.52 -23.76 1.13
N GLY A 265 33.14 -25.03 1.00
CA GLY A 265 33.84 -26.15 1.64
C GLY A 265 33.57 -26.28 3.16
N ALA A 266 32.59 -25.54 3.68
CA ALA A 266 32.17 -25.60 5.07
C ALA A 266 31.04 -26.63 5.26
N ASP A 267 31.02 -27.30 6.41
CA ASP A 267 29.96 -28.27 6.74
C ASP A 267 28.67 -27.52 7.13
N PRO A 268 27.55 -27.68 6.41
CA PRO A 268 26.29 -27.03 6.74
C PRO A 268 25.65 -27.51 8.06
N ALA A 269 26.16 -28.60 8.66
CA ALA A 269 25.66 -29.16 9.92
C ALA A 269 26.40 -28.66 11.17
N SER A 270 27.47 -27.87 11.04
CA SER A 270 28.20 -27.33 12.19
C SER A 270 27.39 -26.23 12.90
N THR A 271 27.27 -26.34 14.23
CA THR A 271 26.65 -25.30 15.08
C THR A 271 27.58 -24.11 15.33
N GLU A 272 28.88 -24.27 15.06
CA GLU A 272 29.87 -23.21 15.19
C GLU A 272 29.82 -22.26 13.99
N ALA A 273 30.19 -20.99 14.21
CA ALA A 273 30.25 -19.98 13.16
C ALA A 273 31.16 -20.49 12.02
N PRO A 274 30.64 -20.62 10.79
CA PRO A 274 31.38 -21.23 9.71
C PRO A 274 32.58 -20.35 9.34
N THR A 275 33.78 -20.94 9.37
CA THR A 275 34.99 -20.29 8.87
C THR A 275 35.00 -20.38 7.34
N ILE A 276 34.47 -19.34 6.69
CA ILE A 276 34.39 -19.26 5.23
C ILE A 276 35.60 -18.48 4.73
N VAL A 277 36.66 -19.21 4.36
CA VAL A 277 37.86 -18.60 3.76
C VAL A 277 37.58 -18.38 2.27
N VAL A 278 37.51 -17.12 1.84
CA VAL A 278 37.23 -16.76 0.45
C VAL A 278 38.39 -15.97 -0.15
N ALA A 279 38.83 -16.39 -1.34
CA ALA A 279 39.83 -15.64 -2.10
C ALA A 279 39.26 -14.27 -2.53
N GLU A 280 40.09 -13.23 -2.43
CA GLU A 280 39.73 -11.86 -2.81
C GLU A 280 39.15 -11.80 -4.24
N GLY A 281 37.95 -11.23 -4.37
CA GLY A 281 37.22 -11.10 -5.63
C GLY A 281 36.18 -12.17 -5.92
N SER A 282 36.18 -13.33 -5.23
CA SER A 282 35.14 -14.37 -5.40
C SER A 282 33.98 -14.27 -4.39
N GLU A 283 34.10 -13.39 -3.39
CA GLU A 283 33.14 -13.24 -2.28
C GLU A 283 31.74 -12.88 -2.75
N THR A 284 31.62 -11.93 -3.68
CA THR A 284 30.32 -11.49 -4.21
C THR A 284 29.60 -12.63 -4.94
N SER A 285 30.34 -13.41 -5.75
CA SER A 285 29.78 -14.55 -6.46
C SER A 285 29.37 -15.69 -5.52
N LEU A 286 30.15 -15.97 -4.48
CA LEU A 286 29.88 -17.06 -3.54
C LEU A 286 28.74 -16.71 -2.58
N LEU A 287 28.78 -15.54 -1.96
CA LEU A 287 27.88 -15.14 -0.86
C LEU A 287 26.56 -14.54 -1.33
N TYR A 288 26.55 -13.85 -2.48
CA TYR A 288 25.37 -13.12 -2.97
C TYR A 288 24.72 -13.78 -4.18
N VAL A 289 25.47 -14.08 -5.25
CA VAL A 289 24.89 -14.65 -6.48
C VAL A 289 24.26 -16.02 -6.24
N ARG A 290 24.94 -16.90 -5.49
CA ARG A 290 24.42 -18.24 -5.17
C ARG A 290 23.22 -18.20 -4.23
N PHE A 291 23.20 -17.28 -3.26
CA PHE A 291 22.06 -17.12 -2.35
C PHE A 291 20.86 -16.53 -3.09
N ARG A 292 21.09 -15.54 -3.96
CA ARG A 292 20.08 -14.91 -4.82
C ARG A 292 19.36 -15.91 -5.73
N ALA A 293 19.99 -17.03 -6.10
CA ALA A 293 19.34 -18.06 -6.91
C ALA A 293 18.08 -18.66 -6.26
N ALA A 294 17.89 -18.52 -4.94
CA ALA A 294 16.67 -18.95 -4.24
C ALA A 294 15.55 -17.87 -4.20
N ALA A 295 15.84 -16.63 -4.61
CA ALA A 295 14.87 -15.54 -4.64
C ALA A 295 13.64 -15.80 -5.53
N PRO A 296 13.75 -16.31 -6.78
CA PRO A 296 12.57 -16.50 -7.64
C PRO A 296 11.53 -17.47 -7.05
N ASP A 297 11.97 -18.44 -6.23
CA ASP A 297 11.08 -19.42 -5.60
C ASP A 297 10.17 -18.79 -4.54
N LEU A 298 10.62 -17.71 -3.89
CA LEU A 298 9.87 -17.01 -2.83
C LEU A 298 9.19 -15.74 -3.32
N ARG A 299 9.65 -15.14 -4.42
CA ARG A 299 9.26 -13.80 -4.85
C ARG A 299 7.75 -13.63 -5.02
N SER A 300 7.10 -14.50 -5.78
CA SER A 300 5.65 -14.39 -6.04
C SER A 300 4.82 -14.56 -4.77
N LEU A 301 5.28 -15.38 -3.82
CA LEU A 301 4.63 -15.57 -2.53
C LEU A 301 4.79 -14.33 -1.66
N MET A 302 6.01 -13.76 -1.59
CA MET A 302 6.30 -12.59 -0.76
C MET A 302 5.59 -11.34 -1.29
N GLU A 303 5.57 -11.09 -2.60
CA GLU A 303 4.84 -9.96 -3.21
C GLU A 303 3.35 -10.00 -2.82
N GLU A 304 2.75 -11.18 -2.81
CA GLU A 304 1.37 -11.40 -2.41
C GLU A 304 1.16 -11.22 -0.89
N MET A 305 2.11 -11.64 -0.04
CA MET A 305 2.03 -11.39 1.41
C MET A 305 2.20 -9.90 1.73
N GLU A 306 3.11 -9.21 1.04
CA GLU A 306 3.36 -7.77 1.17
C GLU A 306 2.16 -6.95 0.72
N ALA A 307 1.47 -7.34 -0.36
CA ALA A 307 0.22 -6.72 -0.79
C ALA A 307 -0.91 -6.83 0.26
N ARG A 308 -0.85 -7.83 1.14
CA ARG A 308 -1.81 -8.05 2.24
C ARG A 308 -1.37 -7.44 3.58
N SER A 309 -0.26 -6.69 3.61
CA SER A 309 0.37 -6.15 4.83
C SER A 309 -0.51 -5.22 5.69
N MET A 310 -1.63 -4.71 5.15
CA MET A 310 -2.61 -3.93 5.93
C MET A 310 -3.23 -4.73 7.09
N ARG A 311 -3.24 -6.06 6.99
CA ARG A 311 -3.77 -6.95 8.03
C ARG A 311 -2.66 -7.31 9.03
N ARG A 312 -2.96 -7.24 10.32
CA ARG A 312 -1.98 -7.45 11.40
C ARG A 312 -1.30 -8.81 11.34
N GLU A 313 -2.04 -9.87 11.01
CA GLU A 313 -1.50 -11.24 10.95
C GLU A 313 -0.43 -11.39 9.86
N TYR A 314 -0.62 -10.71 8.72
CA TYR A 314 0.34 -10.71 7.61
C TYR A 314 1.56 -9.84 7.91
N GLN A 315 1.37 -8.70 8.58
CA GLN A 315 2.48 -7.87 9.05
C GLN A 315 3.39 -8.64 10.02
N GLN A 316 2.81 -9.41 10.95
CA GLN A 316 3.56 -10.27 11.87
C GLN A 316 4.31 -11.38 11.13
N LEU A 317 3.67 -12.05 10.17
CA LEU A 317 4.34 -13.05 9.34
C LEU A 317 5.52 -12.45 8.57
N LEU A 318 5.37 -11.26 7.99
CA LEU A 318 6.46 -10.59 7.26
C LEU A 318 7.62 -10.24 8.19
N GLN A 319 7.35 -9.73 9.39
CA GLN A 319 8.39 -9.49 10.40
C GLN A 319 9.15 -10.77 10.77
N ASP A 320 8.43 -11.89 10.95
CA ASP A 320 9.04 -13.19 11.19
C ASP A 320 9.90 -13.63 9.98
N CYS A 321 9.41 -13.44 8.75
CA CYS A 321 10.17 -13.79 7.55
C CYS A 321 11.44 -12.94 7.39
N HIS A 322 11.37 -11.64 7.69
CA HIS A 322 12.54 -10.75 7.72
C HIS A 322 13.55 -11.20 8.78
N ALA A 323 13.09 -11.54 9.98
CA ALA A 323 13.95 -12.05 11.04
C ALA A 323 14.64 -13.37 10.64
N LEU A 324 13.91 -14.30 10.03
CA LEU A 324 14.47 -15.56 9.53
C LEU A 324 15.50 -15.32 8.42
N TYR A 325 15.24 -14.38 7.51
CA TYR A 325 16.22 -13.96 6.49
C TYR A 325 17.48 -13.41 7.15
N CYS A 326 17.33 -12.46 8.06
CA CYS A 326 18.44 -11.83 8.79
C CYS A 326 19.26 -12.86 9.58
N GLU A 327 18.62 -13.82 10.25
CA GLU A 327 19.31 -14.89 10.98
C GLU A 327 20.17 -15.75 10.04
N GLN A 328 19.61 -16.18 8.90
CA GLN A 328 20.35 -17.01 7.94
C GLN A 328 21.49 -16.24 7.27
N ARG A 329 21.32 -14.94 6.98
CA ARG A 329 22.38 -14.09 6.44
C ARG A 329 23.46 -13.79 7.47
N LEU A 330 23.08 -13.51 8.72
CA LEU A 330 24.03 -13.23 9.80
C LEU A 330 24.93 -14.44 10.05
N HIS A 331 24.36 -15.64 10.02
CA HIS A 331 25.11 -16.90 10.12
C HIS A 331 26.19 -17.05 9.03
N LEU A 332 25.94 -16.57 7.81
CA LEU A 332 26.93 -16.62 6.72
C LEU A 332 27.98 -15.50 6.80
N LEU A 333 27.56 -14.29 7.21
CA LEU A 333 28.38 -13.09 7.07
C LEU A 333 29.20 -12.78 8.31
N SER A 334 28.72 -13.11 9.50
CA SER A 334 29.35 -12.70 10.76
C SER A 334 30.81 -13.13 10.84
N GLY A 335 31.14 -14.38 10.48
CA GLY A 335 32.51 -14.88 10.47
C GLY A 335 33.39 -14.18 9.41
N VAL A 336 32.88 -14.02 8.19
CA VAL A 336 33.59 -13.38 7.07
C VAL A 336 33.90 -11.92 7.38
N VAL A 337 32.93 -11.18 7.91
CA VAL A 337 33.09 -9.78 8.28
C VAL A 337 34.09 -9.64 9.41
N GLN A 338 34.03 -10.50 10.43
CA GLN A 338 34.97 -10.47 11.54
C GLN A 338 36.40 -10.75 11.07
N GLU A 339 36.62 -11.79 10.25
CA GLU A 339 37.95 -12.13 9.71
C GLU A 339 38.52 -10.98 8.88
N ARG A 340 37.74 -10.44 7.93
CA ARG A 340 38.16 -9.30 7.10
C ARG A 340 38.46 -8.04 7.90
N LEU A 341 37.68 -7.74 8.93
CA LEU A 341 37.96 -6.60 9.80
C LEU A 341 39.20 -6.81 10.67
N MET A 342 39.46 -8.05 11.09
CA MET A 342 40.69 -8.41 11.82
C MET A 342 41.94 -8.31 10.94
N ASP A 343 41.86 -8.67 9.65
CA ASP A 343 42.99 -8.50 8.73
C ASP A 343 43.46 -7.05 8.63
N TYR A 344 42.53 -6.08 8.66
CA TYR A 344 42.87 -4.66 8.68
C TYR A 344 43.62 -4.25 9.96
N THR A 345 43.44 -4.95 11.08
CA THR A 345 44.16 -4.66 12.33
C THR A 345 45.63 -5.07 12.27
N ALA A 346 45.98 -6.07 11.46
CA ALA A 346 47.32 -6.65 11.43
C ALA A 346 48.36 -5.79 10.65
N GLY A 347 47.92 -4.80 9.86
CA GLY A 347 48.81 -4.09 8.93
C GLY A 347 48.62 -2.59 8.78
N SER A 348 47.71 -1.94 9.53
CA SER A 348 47.31 -0.55 9.28
C SER A 348 47.32 0.34 10.52
N SER A 349 47.45 1.67 10.32
CA SER A 349 47.19 2.67 11.37
C SER A 349 45.73 2.63 11.81
N THR A 350 45.42 3.08 13.03
CA THR A 350 44.03 3.17 13.53
C THR A 350 43.14 3.95 12.57
N SER A 351 43.65 5.03 11.98
CA SER A 351 42.93 5.84 11.01
C SER A 351 42.63 5.10 9.70
N ALA A 352 43.59 4.31 9.20
CA ALA A 352 43.39 3.48 8.01
C ALA A 352 42.41 2.32 8.30
N LEU A 353 42.49 1.71 9.48
CA LEU A 353 41.53 0.69 9.93
C LEU A 353 40.10 1.24 9.99
N THR A 354 39.90 2.43 10.56
CA THR A 354 38.56 3.04 10.64
C THR A 354 38.00 3.36 9.25
N ARG A 355 38.81 3.95 8.35
CA ARG A 355 38.39 4.24 6.97
C ARG A 355 38.03 2.96 6.21
N ALA A 356 38.94 1.97 6.20
CA ALA A 356 38.75 0.72 5.48
C ALA A 356 37.58 -0.10 6.06
N GLY A 357 37.47 -0.18 7.39
CA GLY A 357 36.40 -0.89 8.08
C GLY A 357 35.03 -0.29 7.83
N CYS A 358 34.89 1.04 7.94
CA CYS A 358 33.63 1.73 7.61
C CYS A 358 33.27 1.59 6.13
N ALA A 359 34.23 1.75 5.22
CA ALA A 359 33.99 1.60 3.78
C ALA A 359 33.56 0.16 3.42
N TYR A 360 34.21 -0.85 4.01
CA TYR A 360 33.88 -2.26 3.81
C TYR A 360 32.47 -2.58 4.34
N LEU A 361 32.15 -2.20 5.59
CA LEU A 361 30.81 -2.41 6.13
C LEU A 361 29.74 -1.69 5.32
N MET A 362 30.05 -0.49 4.83
CA MET A 362 29.15 0.26 3.97
C MET A 362 28.88 -0.49 2.64
N GLN A 363 29.90 -1.12 2.05
CA GLN A 363 29.74 -1.98 0.89
C GLN A 363 28.88 -3.22 1.21
N VAL A 364 29.13 -3.89 2.34
CA VAL A 364 28.34 -5.06 2.77
C VAL A 364 26.88 -4.67 2.96
N CYS A 365 26.58 -3.56 3.63
CA CYS A 365 25.21 -3.07 3.83
C CYS A 365 24.48 -2.83 2.50
N GLN A 366 25.17 -2.28 1.50
CA GLN A 366 24.58 -2.06 0.17
C GLN A 366 24.27 -3.37 -0.56
N LEU A 367 25.20 -4.32 -0.52
CA LEU A 367 25.00 -5.62 -1.15
C LEU A 367 23.87 -6.40 -0.46
N GLU A 368 23.77 -6.32 0.87
CA GLU A 368 22.66 -6.93 1.61
C GLU A 368 21.31 -6.27 1.30
N PHE A 369 21.27 -4.94 1.18
CA PHE A 369 20.05 -4.25 0.78
C PHE A 369 19.59 -4.66 -0.62
N GLN A 370 20.51 -4.67 -1.59
CA GLN A 370 20.22 -5.14 -2.95
C GLN A 370 19.75 -6.59 -2.94
N LEU A 371 20.38 -7.47 -2.16
CA LEU A 371 19.95 -8.87 -2.06
C LEU A 371 18.55 -8.97 -1.45
N PHE A 372 18.28 -8.23 -0.38
CA PHE A 372 16.99 -8.21 0.31
C PHE A 372 15.85 -7.77 -0.62
N GLU A 373 16.06 -6.75 -1.45
CA GLU A 373 15.09 -6.27 -2.44
C GLU A 373 14.64 -7.37 -3.42
N HIS A 374 15.50 -8.36 -3.72
CA HIS A 374 15.13 -9.48 -4.60
C HIS A 374 14.14 -10.46 -3.95
N PHE A 375 14.11 -10.53 -2.62
CA PHE A 375 13.19 -11.38 -1.86
C PHE A 375 11.94 -10.60 -1.39
N PHE A 376 12.12 -9.34 -0.99
CA PHE A 376 11.11 -8.49 -0.36
C PHE A 376 11.07 -7.09 -1.01
N PRO A 377 10.50 -6.96 -2.22
CA PRO A 377 10.56 -5.71 -2.97
C PRO A 377 9.79 -4.56 -2.28
N ALA A 378 8.62 -4.82 -1.69
CA ALA A 378 7.84 -3.76 -1.06
C ALA A 378 8.33 -3.42 0.36
N SER A 379 8.95 -4.38 1.06
CA SER A 379 9.52 -4.14 2.40
C SER A 379 10.91 -3.50 2.36
N SER A 380 11.55 -3.40 1.19
CA SER A 380 12.86 -2.76 1.02
C SER A 380 12.91 -1.31 1.51
N SER A 381 11.79 -0.58 1.45
CA SER A 381 11.69 0.80 1.95
C SER A 381 11.73 0.90 3.49
N ASN A 382 11.56 -0.21 4.21
CA ASN A 382 11.54 -0.22 5.67
C ASN A 382 12.95 -0.45 6.21
N GLU A 383 13.60 0.62 6.67
CA GLU A 383 14.96 0.58 7.24
C GLU A 383 15.09 -0.44 8.39
N SER A 384 14.02 -0.66 9.17
CA SER A 384 14.01 -1.58 10.31
C SER A 384 13.96 -3.07 9.93
N ALA A 385 13.62 -3.42 8.68
CA ALA A 385 13.51 -4.82 8.26
C ALA A 385 14.87 -5.54 8.30
N LEU A 386 15.95 -4.81 7.99
CA LEU A 386 17.33 -5.32 7.97
C LEU A 386 18.11 -5.05 9.25
N ALA A 387 17.55 -4.33 10.22
CA ALA A 387 18.25 -3.96 11.46
C ALA A 387 18.81 -5.18 12.22
N GLY A 388 18.04 -6.28 12.25
CA GLY A 388 18.47 -7.53 12.88
C GLY A 388 19.71 -8.20 12.24
N LEU A 389 20.09 -7.81 11.03
CA LEU A 389 21.32 -8.22 10.35
C LEU A 389 22.41 -7.15 10.43
N LEU A 390 22.06 -5.90 10.13
CA LEU A 390 23.04 -4.82 9.98
C LEU A 390 23.60 -4.36 11.33
N ASP A 391 22.78 -4.28 12.38
CA ASP A 391 23.23 -3.81 13.69
C ASP A 391 24.29 -4.76 14.28
N PRO A 392 24.10 -6.09 14.31
CA PRO A 392 25.14 -7.02 14.76
C PRO A 392 26.44 -6.93 13.95
N LEU A 393 26.36 -6.81 12.62
CA LEU A 393 27.55 -6.68 11.77
C LEU A 393 28.31 -5.38 12.07
N CYS A 394 27.60 -4.28 12.30
CA CYS A 394 28.21 -3.01 12.66
C CYS A 394 28.81 -3.05 14.07
N THR A 395 28.19 -3.76 15.02
CA THR A 395 28.77 -3.93 16.37
C THR A 395 30.12 -4.63 16.36
N VAL A 396 30.39 -5.53 15.41
CA VAL A 396 31.72 -6.14 15.24
C VAL A 396 32.81 -5.08 15.02
N LEU A 397 32.56 -4.07 14.20
CA LEU A 397 33.52 -2.98 13.98
C LEU A 397 33.76 -2.19 15.27
N TYR A 398 32.71 -1.90 16.04
CA TYR A 398 32.84 -1.22 17.32
C TYR A 398 33.69 -2.04 18.30
N ASP A 399 33.44 -3.35 18.42
CA ASP A 399 34.17 -4.23 19.33
C ASP A 399 35.66 -4.34 18.97
N ILE A 400 36.00 -4.22 17.68
CA ILE A 400 37.39 -4.19 17.20
C ILE A 400 38.06 -2.84 17.47
N LEU A 401 37.38 -1.73 17.19
CA LEU A 401 37.94 -0.39 17.35
C LEU A 401 38.08 0.04 18.81
N ARG A 402 37.15 -0.38 19.67
CA ARG A 402 37.10 0.00 21.08
C ARG A 402 38.40 -0.21 21.85
N PRO A 403 39.01 -1.41 21.88
CA PRO A 403 40.28 -1.60 22.57
C PRO A 403 41.41 -0.74 21.98
N VAL A 404 41.38 -0.46 20.67
CA VAL A 404 42.39 0.36 20.00
C VAL A 404 42.31 1.80 20.50
N PHE A 405 41.16 2.47 20.41
CA PHE A 405 41.09 3.89 20.80
C PHE A 405 41.15 4.11 22.32
N VAL A 406 40.71 3.15 23.15
CA VAL A 406 40.83 3.27 24.62
C VAL A 406 42.29 3.28 25.07
N THR A 407 43.18 2.59 24.36
CA THR A 407 44.61 2.55 24.69
C THR A 407 45.41 3.74 24.14
N MET A 408 44.84 4.52 23.23
CA MET A 408 45.50 5.70 22.65
C MET A 408 45.75 6.77 23.71
N THR A 409 46.97 7.30 23.70
CA THR A 409 47.46 8.36 24.60
C THR A 409 47.86 9.63 23.85
N THR A 410 48.03 9.53 22.53
CA THR A 410 48.40 10.60 21.63
C THR A 410 47.17 11.42 21.25
N LEU A 411 47.21 12.73 21.57
CA LEU A 411 46.12 13.65 21.26
C LEU A 411 45.90 13.79 19.75
N ASP A 412 46.98 13.71 18.97
CA ASP A 412 46.97 13.94 17.52
C ASP A 412 46.22 12.84 16.77
N ASP A 413 46.48 11.58 17.14
CA ASP A 413 45.84 10.43 16.52
C ASP A 413 44.35 10.36 16.89
N LEU A 414 43.97 10.78 18.12
CA LEU A 414 42.57 10.90 18.53
C LEU A 414 41.84 12.02 17.78
N CYS A 415 42.48 13.16 17.55
CA CYS A 415 41.92 14.24 16.73
C CYS A 415 41.74 13.80 15.26
N GLU A 416 42.73 13.11 14.67
CA GLU A 416 42.61 12.56 13.32
C GLU A 416 41.42 11.59 13.24
N LEU A 417 41.25 10.72 14.24
CA LEU A 417 40.15 9.76 14.29
C LEU A 417 38.77 10.46 14.38
N VAL A 418 38.66 11.54 15.15
CA VAL A 418 37.43 12.36 15.21
C VAL A 418 37.14 13.01 13.86
N ASP A 419 38.15 13.59 13.21
CA ASP A 419 37.99 14.24 11.91
C ASP A 419 37.55 13.23 10.84
N ILE A 420 38.14 12.02 10.82
CA ILE A 420 37.73 10.92 9.93
C ILE A 420 36.27 10.53 10.17
N LEU A 421 35.89 10.29 11.42
CA LEU A 421 34.53 9.85 11.75
C LEU A 421 33.49 10.92 11.42
N LYS A 422 33.78 12.21 11.69
CA LYS A 422 32.87 13.31 11.40
C LYS A 422 32.79 13.63 9.91
N VAL A 423 33.92 13.93 9.28
CA VAL A 423 33.97 14.50 7.93
C VAL A 423 33.89 13.39 6.88
N GLU A 424 34.75 12.38 6.98
CA GLU A 424 34.82 11.33 5.95
C GLU A 424 33.67 10.33 6.10
N VAL A 425 33.40 9.83 7.30
CA VAL A 425 32.40 8.76 7.50
C VAL A 425 30.98 9.31 7.59
N LEU A 426 30.69 10.20 8.55
CA LEU A 426 29.32 10.69 8.80
C LEU A 426 28.82 11.68 7.73
N GLU A 427 29.64 12.65 7.32
CA GLU A 427 29.23 13.67 6.33
C GLU A 427 29.33 13.15 4.89
N GLU A 428 30.45 12.54 4.47
CA GLU A 428 30.63 12.10 3.08
C GLU A 428 30.02 10.73 2.78
N GLN A 429 30.43 9.66 3.48
CA GLN A 429 29.99 8.29 3.15
C GLN A 429 28.51 8.03 3.51
N LEU A 430 28.10 8.40 4.73
CA LEU A 430 26.75 8.14 5.24
C LEU A 430 25.72 9.20 4.77
N GLY A 431 26.16 10.41 4.44
CA GLY A 431 25.30 11.47 3.90
C GLY A 431 24.78 11.20 2.48
N GLN A 432 25.57 10.50 1.65
CA GLN A 432 25.24 10.24 0.24
C GLN A 432 24.36 8.99 0.03
N ARG A 433 24.40 8.00 0.93
CA ARG A 433 23.76 6.68 0.73
C ARG A 433 22.81 6.32 1.89
N ARG A 434 21.69 7.05 1.99
CA ARG A 434 20.77 7.01 3.14
C ARG A 434 20.27 5.62 3.55
N GLU A 435 19.87 4.78 2.60
CA GLU A 435 19.19 3.50 2.88
C GLU A 435 20.16 2.45 3.47
N ALA A 436 21.34 2.31 2.87
CA ALA A 436 22.34 1.38 3.37
C ALA A 436 23.09 1.93 4.62
N ALA A 437 23.00 3.23 4.89
CA ALA A 437 23.62 3.89 6.04
C ALA A 437 22.87 3.66 7.36
N ALA A 438 21.63 3.13 7.31
CA ALA A 438 20.75 3.03 8.47
C ALA A 438 21.36 2.23 9.64
N GLY A 439 22.04 1.11 9.36
CA GLY A 439 22.69 0.28 10.41
C GLY A 439 24.05 0.81 10.88
N LEU A 440 24.86 1.38 9.97
CA LEU A 440 26.22 1.85 10.31
C LEU A 440 26.22 3.20 11.05
N LYS A 441 25.22 4.06 10.80
CA LYS A 441 25.16 5.41 11.36
C LYS A 441 25.08 5.43 12.89
N PRO A 442 24.21 4.65 13.57
CA PRO A 442 24.18 4.59 15.04
C PRO A 442 25.51 4.13 15.63
N THR A 443 26.15 3.12 15.03
CA THR A 443 27.44 2.62 15.49
C THR A 443 28.55 3.66 15.29
N ALA A 444 28.59 4.35 14.16
CA ALA A 444 29.58 5.40 13.89
C ALA A 444 29.43 6.59 14.85
N HIS A 445 28.20 7.02 15.16
CA HIS A 445 27.95 8.04 16.18
C HIS A 445 28.43 7.58 17.55
N ARG A 446 28.15 6.33 17.94
CA ARG A 446 28.62 5.78 19.21
C ARG A 446 30.15 5.73 19.29
N ILE A 447 30.84 5.30 18.23
CA ILE A 447 32.31 5.32 18.18
C ILE A 447 32.81 6.75 18.33
N LEU A 448 32.20 7.71 17.63
CA LEU A 448 32.58 9.11 17.70
C LEU A 448 32.45 9.68 19.12
N GLU A 449 31.33 9.41 19.80
CA GLU A 449 31.09 9.85 21.18
C GLU A 449 32.16 9.28 22.13
N ASP A 450 32.42 7.97 22.07
CA ASP A 450 33.45 7.33 22.90
C ASP A 450 34.87 7.87 22.63
N VAL A 451 35.21 8.13 21.36
CA VAL A 451 36.50 8.72 20.98
C VAL A 451 36.61 10.17 21.47
N GLN A 452 35.53 10.94 21.41
CA GLN A 452 35.49 12.32 21.94
C GLN A 452 35.64 12.33 23.46
N GLU A 453 34.97 11.44 24.19
CA GLU A 453 35.16 11.30 25.63
C GLU A 453 36.62 10.97 25.98
N ARG A 454 37.22 10.03 25.24
CA ARG A 454 38.63 9.69 25.40
C ARG A 454 39.55 10.87 25.11
N LEU A 455 39.29 11.62 24.03
CA LEU A 455 40.05 12.82 23.67
C LEU A 455 39.98 13.88 24.77
N ILE A 456 38.80 14.12 25.35
CA ILE A 456 38.62 15.05 26.46
C ILE A 456 39.47 14.64 27.66
N PHE A 457 39.41 13.35 28.04
CA PHE A 457 40.20 12.82 29.16
C PHE A 457 41.71 12.96 28.93
N VAL A 458 42.19 12.58 27.74
CA VAL A 458 43.62 12.68 27.38
C VAL A 458 44.07 14.13 27.34
N ALA A 459 43.25 15.04 26.81
CA ALA A 459 43.56 16.46 26.79
C ALA A 459 43.65 17.06 28.20
N GLN A 460 42.71 16.75 29.09
CA GLN A 460 42.75 17.19 30.49
C GLN A 460 44.00 16.65 31.21
N THR A 461 44.32 15.37 30.99
CA THR A 461 45.53 14.75 31.53
C THR A 461 46.80 15.42 31.00
N HIS A 462 46.86 15.69 29.69
CA HIS A 462 47.98 16.38 29.05
C HIS A 462 48.14 17.80 29.59
N ILE A 463 47.06 18.58 29.72
CA ILE A 463 47.14 19.94 30.29
C ILE A 463 47.61 19.87 31.76
N THR A 464 47.07 18.97 32.55
CA THR A 464 47.45 18.83 33.96
C THR A 464 48.92 18.46 34.11
N HIS A 465 49.42 17.50 33.32
CA HIS A 465 50.81 17.05 33.39
C HIS A 465 51.79 18.03 32.74
N GLU A 466 51.52 18.48 31.52
CA GLU A 466 52.47 19.25 30.70
C GLU A 466 52.41 20.77 30.91
N VAL A 467 51.34 21.29 31.53
CA VAL A 467 51.14 22.72 31.79
C VAL A 467 51.17 23.01 33.30
N ALA A 468 50.28 22.38 34.09
CA ALA A 468 50.24 22.65 35.54
C ALA A 468 51.43 22.02 36.28
N GLY A 469 51.87 20.84 35.87
CA GLY A 469 53.05 20.16 36.42
C GLY A 469 54.40 20.69 35.90
N TYR A 470 54.41 21.66 34.98
CA TYR A 470 55.64 22.11 34.33
C TYR A 470 56.57 22.86 35.28
N GLN A 471 57.81 22.40 35.37
CA GLN A 471 58.88 23.08 36.10
C GLN A 471 59.78 23.84 35.12
N PRO A 472 59.96 25.17 35.29
CA PRO A 472 60.82 25.95 34.42
C PRO A 472 62.24 25.40 34.36
N THR A 473 62.73 25.12 33.14
CA THR A 473 64.12 24.68 32.93
C THR A 473 65.09 25.87 32.99
N ALA A 474 66.38 25.64 33.18
CA ALA A 474 67.38 26.72 33.23
C ALA A 474 67.36 27.61 31.96
N ASP A 475 67.10 27.01 30.79
CA ASP A 475 66.93 27.73 29.53
C ASP A 475 65.65 28.57 29.49
N ASP A 476 64.56 28.13 30.12
CA ASP A 476 63.31 28.91 30.20
C ASP A 476 63.44 30.15 31.08
N VAL A 477 64.38 30.12 32.02
CA VAL A 477 64.60 31.18 33.00
C VAL A 477 65.65 32.20 32.51
N ASP A 478 66.51 31.83 31.55
CA ASP A 478 67.37 32.76 30.79
C ASP A 478 66.58 33.60 29.77
N TYR A 479 65.63 34.38 30.29
CA TYR A 479 64.81 35.27 29.48
C TYR A 479 65.58 36.49 28.92
N PRO A 480 66.50 37.13 29.66
CA PRO A 480 67.31 38.24 29.12
C PRO A 480 68.20 37.79 27.95
N GLY A 481 68.90 36.66 28.10
CA GLY A 481 69.77 36.12 27.05
C GLY A 481 69.00 35.65 25.81
N LYS A 482 67.76 35.15 25.99
CA LYS A 482 66.86 34.86 24.85
C LYS A 482 66.44 36.12 24.10
N LEU A 483 66.16 37.22 24.80
CA LEU A 483 65.77 38.48 24.18
C LEU A 483 66.92 39.14 23.41
N GLU A 484 68.14 39.10 23.95
CA GLU A 484 69.34 39.63 23.30
C GLU A 484 69.70 38.83 22.04
N ARG A 485 69.68 37.48 22.12
CA ARG A 485 69.89 36.59 20.97
C ARG A 485 68.88 36.82 19.84
N LEU A 486 67.63 37.16 20.15
CA LEU A 486 66.63 37.51 19.14
C LEU A 486 66.89 38.86 18.48
N VAL A 487 67.37 39.84 19.23
CA VAL A 487 67.74 41.15 18.69
C VAL A 487 68.97 41.02 17.79
N GLU A 488 69.92 40.18 18.17
CA GLU A 488 71.11 39.85 17.36
C GLU A 488 70.75 39.03 16.11
N ALA A 489 69.87 38.03 16.24
CA ALA A 489 69.37 37.23 15.12
C ALA A 489 68.51 38.06 14.15
N ALA A 490 67.62 38.92 14.66
CA ALA A 490 66.81 39.83 13.84
C ALA A 490 67.66 40.90 13.13
N ALA A 491 68.89 41.16 13.60
CA ALA A 491 69.86 42.01 12.93
C ALA A 491 70.65 41.30 11.82
N GLN A 492 70.70 39.96 11.82
CA GLN A 492 71.47 39.15 10.86
C GLN A 492 70.60 38.47 9.78
N GLU A 493 69.40 38.02 10.11
CA GLU A 493 68.46 37.39 9.17
C GLU A 493 67.06 38.01 9.33
N GLY A 494 66.50 38.54 8.24
CA GLY A 494 65.24 39.31 8.23
C GLY A 494 63.95 38.52 8.50
N ASP A 495 64.06 37.33 9.11
CA ASP A 495 62.94 36.48 9.51
C ASP A 495 63.34 35.62 10.73
N ALA A 496 63.64 36.26 11.85
CA ALA A 496 63.88 35.54 13.11
C ALA A 496 62.54 35.07 13.68
N GLY A 497 62.36 33.74 13.75
CA GLY A 497 61.11 33.09 14.14
C GLY A 497 60.60 33.51 15.51
N GLU A 498 59.47 34.23 15.54
CA GLU A 498 58.71 34.57 16.76
C GLU A 498 58.23 33.34 17.57
N HIS A 499 58.46 32.13 17.06
CA HIS A 499 58.12 30.85 17.67
C HIS A 499 59.16 30.36 18.70
N GLU A 500 60.42 30.81 18.65
CA GLU A 500 61.52 30.32 19.50
C GLU A 500 61.51 30.83 20.96
N VAL A 501 60.58 31.72 21.31
CA VAL A 501 60.62 32.49 22.58
C VAL A 501 59.40 32.22 23.46
N ARG A 502 58.52 31.31 23.04
CA ARG A 502 57.29 31.04 23.78
C ARG A 502 57.62 30.11 24.93
N PHE A 503 57.19 30.50 26.13
CA PHE A 503 57.23 29.64 27.29
C PHE A 503 56.50 28.33 26.98
N PRO A 504 57.13 27.15 27.14
CA PRO A 504 56.58 25.87 26.65
C PRO A 504 55.15 25.56 27.13
N PRO A 505 54.75 25.87 28.38
CA PRO A 505 53.35 25.74 28.81
C PRO A 505 52.35 26.52 27.96
N VAL A 506 52.68 27.75 27.54
CA VAL A 506 51.79 28.58 26.70
C VAL A 506 51.61 27.95 25.33
N GLU A 507 52.70 27.46 24.72
CA GLU A 507 52.64 26.82 23.41
C GLU A 507 51.84 25.51 23.46
N ARG A 508 52.07 24.68 24.48
CA ARG A 508 51.37 23.40 24.67
C ARG A 508 49.88 23.60 24.92
N THR A 509 49.49 24.60 25.71
CA THR A 509 48.09 24.98 25.91
C THR A 509 47.44 25.42 24.59
N LEU A 510 48.06 26.33 23.85
CA LEU A 510 47.49 26.84 22.59
C LEU A 510 47.37 25.74 21.52
N ARG A 511 48.38 24.86 21.42
CA ARG A 511 48.34 23.72 20.49
C ARG A 511 47.20 22.76 20.84
N CYS A 512 47.03 22.44 22.13
CA CYS A 512 45.92 21.61 22.60
C CYS A 512 44.55 22.23 22.28
N LEU A 513 44.35 23.52 22.60
CA LEU A 513 43.09 24.21 22.33
C LEU A 513 42.76 24.30 20.84
N SER A 514 43.75 24.57 19.99
CA SER A 514 43.54 24.64 18.54
C SER A 514 43.02 23.32 17.94
N LYS A 515 43.47 22.19 18.49
CA LYS A 515 43.07 20.84 18.05
C LYS A 515 41.68 20.46 18.59
N LEU A 516 41.43 20.75 19.87
CA LEU A 516 40.13 20.46 20.50
C LEU A 516 38.97 21.25 19.90
N TYR A 517 39.21 22.49 19.46
CA TYR A 517 38.16 23.39 18.95
C TYR A 517 37.37 22.79 17.77
N ARG A 518 38.02 21.99 16.91
CA ARG A 518 37.36 21.35 15.76
C ARG A 518 36.75 19.98 16.11
N CYS A 519 37.27 19.34 17.15
CA CYS A 519 36.93 17.96 17.51
C CYS A 519 35.74 17.86 18.48
N VAL A 520 35.51 18.87 19.30
CA VAL A 520 34.57 18.82 20.44
C VAL A 520 33.51 19.92 20.35
N ASP A 521 32.32 19.68 20.90
CA ASP A 521 31.24 20.67 20.94
C ASP A 521 31.65 21.95 21.68
N THR A 522 31.12 23.08 21.23
CA THR A 522 31.48 24.42 21.71
C THR A 522 31.32 24.59 23.23
N SER A 523 30.31 23.95 23.82
CA SER A 523 30.03 24.02 25.26
C SER A 523 31.08 23.29 26.09
N ILE A 524 31.44 22.08 25.69
CA ILE A 524 32.46 21.26 26.35
C ILE A 524 33.84 21.90 26.14
N PHE A 525 34.12 22.38 24.93
CA PHE A 525 35.35 23.11 24.62
C PHE A 525 35.51 24.35 25.51
N ALA A 526 34.46 25.15 25.72
CA ALA A 526 34.54 26.34 26.57
C ALA A 526 34.94 26.01 28.02
N GLY A 527 34.44 24.91 28.58
CA GLY A 527 34.81 24.43 29.90
C GLY A 527 36.28 24.05 30.00
N ILE A 528 36.77 23.23 29.06
CA ILE A 528 38.17 22.79 29.01
C ILE A 528 39.11 23.97 28.74
N ALA A 529 38.72 24.88 27.84
CA ALA A 529 39.49 26.07 27.51
C ALA A 529 39.66 26.98 28.74
N GLN A 530 38.60 27.19 29.53
CA GLN A 530 38.69 27.99 30.75
C GLN A 530 39.68 27.38 31.75
N GLU A 531 39.61 26.07 31.97
CA GLU A 531 40.49 25.34 32.87
C GLU A 531 41.96 25.40 32.39
N ALA A 532 42.19 25.13 31.10
CA ALA A 532 43.51 25.15 30.50
C ALA A 532 44.19 26.53 30.58
N VAL A 533 43.42 27.59 30.35
CA VAL A 533 43.92 28.98 30.43
C VAL A 533 44.22 29.38 31.87
N SER A 534 43.40 28.93 32.83
CA SER A 534 43.68 29.14 34.26
C SER A 534 45.00 28.47 34.66
N MET A 535 45.16 27.18 34.34
CA MET A 535 46.38 26.43 34.65
C MET A 535 47.62 27.00 33.93
N CYS A 536 47.48 27.43 32.68
CA CYS A 536 48.55 28.11 31.96
C CYS A 536 48.94 29.45 32.61
N SER A 537 47.97 30.23 33.10
CA SER A 537 48.23 31.50 33.77
C SER A 537 49.01 31.30 35.08
N GLU A 538 48.69 30.24 35.82
CA GLU A 538 49.42 29.84 37.03
C GLU A 538 50.84 29.34 36.72
N ALA A 539 51.02 28.57 35.65
CA ALA A 539 52.32 28.12 35.17
C ALA A 539 53.21 29.31 34.76
N VAL A 540 52.66 30.30 34.04
CA VAL A 540 53.37 31.54 33.69
C VAL A 540 53.70 32.35 34.94
N ALA A 541 52.81 32.41 35.94
CA ALA A 541 53.09 33.08 37.21
C ALA A 541 54.23 32.39 37.99
N THR A 542 54.37 31.08 37.85
CA THR A 542 55.49 30.31 38.41
C THR A 542 56.79 30.57 37.63
N GLY A 543 56.73 30.62 36.30
CA GLY A 543 57.84 31.06 35.44
C GLY A 543 58.33 32.47 35.79
N ARG A 544 57.42 33.43 36.01
CA ARG A 544 57.76 34.78 36.51
C ARG A 544 58.58 34.74 37.80
N ARG A 545 58.17 33.92 38.77
CA ARG A 545 58.89 33.80 40.05
C ARG A 545 60.29 33.20 39.85
N ALA A 546 60.45 32.28 38.89
CA ALA A 546 61.76 31.71 38.55
C ALA A 546 62.68 32.74 37.88
N VAL A 547 62.18 33.50 36.90
CA VAL A 547 62.93 34.57 36.22
C VAL A 547 63.33 35.68 37.19
N ALA A 548 62.40 36.10 38.05
CA ALA A 548 62.68 37.12 39.07
C ALA A 548 63.76 36.70 40.09
N ARG A 549 63.98 35.40 40.29
CA ARG A 549 65.02 34.86 41.18
C ARG A 549 66.40 34.80 40.51
N GLN A 550 66.46 34.62 39.19
CA GLN A 550 67.74 34.46 38.48
C GLN A 550 68.24 35.76 37.84
N SER A 551 67.38 36.58 37.23
CA SER A 551 67.79 37.80 36.52
C SER A 551 67.42 39.08 37.27
N SER A 552 66.14 39.49 37.25
CA SER A 552 65.65 40.68 37.95
C SER A 552 64.13 40.67 38.11
N LEU A 553 63.62 41.44 39.08
CA LEU A 553 62.17 41.65 39.26
C LEU A 553 61.51 42.25 38.01
N MET A 554 62.21 43.14 37.30
CA MET A 554 61.70 43.78 36.08
C MET A 554 61.56 42.79 34.93
N ASP A 555 62.54 41.89 34.75
CA ASP A 555 62.51 40.87 33.70
C ASP A 555 61.41 39.84 33.96
N GLY A 556 61.14 39.51 35.23
CA GLY A 556 60.01 38.67 35.62
C GLY A 556 58.66 39.29 35.23
N GLU A 557 58.45 40.58 35.52
CA GLU A 557 57.21 41.28 35.13
C GLU A 557 57.06 41.43 33.61
N LEU A 558 58.15 41.70 32.88
CA LEU A 558 58.17 41.72 31.42
C LEU A 558 57.86 40.35 30.81
N PHE A 559 58.40 39.28 31.40
CA PHE A 559 58.09 37.89 31.03
C PHE A 559 56.59 37.59 31.19
N LEU A 560 56.01 37.95 32.34
CA LEU A 560 54.58 37.75 32.61
C LEU A 560 53.70 38.48 31.60
N ILE A 561 53.98 39.78 31.37
CA ILE A 561 53.19 40.61 30.46
C ILE A 561 53.25 40.06 29.03
N LYS A 562 54.44 39.70 28.52
CA LYS A 562 54.57 39.15 27.16
C LYS A 562 53.73 37.88 26.99
N HIS A 563 53.88 36.91 27.90
CA HIS A 563 53.22 35.61 27.76
C HIS A 563 51.70 35.67 27.96
N LEU A 564 51.20 36.55 28.83
CA LEU A 564 49.76 36.77 28.96
C LEU A 564 49.16 37.52 27.76
N LEU A 565 49.90 38.45 27.15
CA LEU A 565 49.46 39.10 25.91
C LEU A 565 49.38 38.11 24.75
N VAL A 566 50.39 37.25 24.60
CA VAL A 566 50.38 36.16 23.60
C VAL A 566 49.21 35.23 23.83
N LEU A 567 48.99 34.77 25.07
CA LEU A 567 47.86 33.90 25.42
C LEU A 567 46.51 34.55 25.05
N ARG A 568 46.32 35.83 25.39
CA ARG A 568 45.11 36.58 25.05
C ARG A 568 44.88 36.70 23.55
N GLU A 569 45.91 37.11 22.80
CA GLU A 569 45.79 37.32 21.35
C GLU A 569 45.45 36.02 20.63
N GLN A 570 46.07 34.91 21.04
CA GLN A 570 45.88 33.60 20.42
C GLN A 570 44.57 32.91 20.83
N ILE A 571 43.92 33.33 21.93
CA ILE A 571 42.61 32.81 22.34
C ILE A 571 41.45 33.60 21.71
N THR A 572 41.68 34.85 21.32
CA THR A 572 40.65 35.73 20.71
C THR A 572 39.94 35.11 19.49
N PRO A 573 40.59 34.29 18.63
CA PRO A 573 39.93 33.61 17.51
C PRO A 573 38.97 32.49 17.91
N PHE A 574 39.12 31.91 19.10
CA PHE A 574 38.14 30.97 19.61
C PHE A 574 36.95 31.78 20.10
N GLU A 575 35.84 31.75 19.37
CA GLU A 575 34.57 32.44 19.71
C GLU A 575 33.89 31.81 20.95
N THR A 576 34.63 31.62 22.04
CA THR A 576 34.12 31.11 23.31
C THR A 576 33.65 32.28 24.16
N GLU A 577 32.33 32.40 24.34
CA GLU A 577 31.81 33.03 25.53
C GLU A 577 32.25 32.18 26.74
N PHE A 578 33.31 32.60 27.44
CA PHE A 578 33.69 32.03 28.73
C PHE A 578 32.59 32.33 29.74
N GLN A 579 31.51 31.55 29.70
CA GLN A 579 30.44 31.60 30.68
C GLN A 579 30.99 31.00 31.96
N THR A 580 30.99 31.78 33.04
CA THR A 580 31.27 31.27 34.38
C THR A 580 30.24 30.20 34.71
N ILE A 581 30.60 28.93 34.52
CA ILE A 581 29.84 27.81 35.06
C ILE A 581 30.05 27.85 36.57
N ASN A 582 29.11 28.47 37.29
CA ASN A 582 28.98 28.26 38.72
C ASN A 582 28.69 26.77 38.92
N LYS A 583 29.70 25.98 39.29
CA LYS A 583 29.52 24.60 39.77
C LYS A 583 28.68 24.63 41.05
N ALA A 584 27.37 24.61 40.91
CA ALA A 584 26.42 24.29 41.96
C ALA A 584 25.54 23.14 41.44
N GLY A 585 25.86 21.91 41.87
CA GLY A 585 25.00 20.75 41.70
C GLY A 585 25.45 19.74 40.65
N GLN A 586 26.33 18.83 41.06
CA GLN A 586 26.15 17.36 41.00
C GLN A 586 27.51 16.69 41.24
N VAL A 587 27.70 16.17 42.45
CA VAL A 587 28.81 15.28 42.80
C VAL A 587 28.28 13.86 42.65
N GLY A 588 28.71 13.18 41.58
CA GLY A 588 28.77 11.73 41.50
C GLY A 588 30.05 11.25 42.19
N HIS A 589 29.88 10.24 43.03
CA HIS A 589 30.84 9.72 43.99
C HIS A 589 31.92 8.84 43.31
N VAL A 590 33.21 9.20 43.42
CA VAL A 590 34.33 8.23 43.45
C VAL A 590 35.40 8.76 44.40
N GLY A 591 35.73 7.94 45.40
CA GLY A 591 36.58 8.29 46.53
C GLY A 591 38.08 8.25 46.27
N GLY A 592 38.80 9.02 47.09
CA GLY A 592 40.25 9.02 47.24
C GLY A 592 40.65 10.01 48.32
N THR A 593 40.95 9.48 49.51
CA THR A 593 41.22 10.22 50.76
C THR A 593 42.60 10.87 50.84
N GLN A 594 42.59 12.09 51.39
CA GLN A 594 43.51 12.70 52.38
C GLN A 594 44.84 13.39 51.98
N ALA A 595 44.84 14.68 52.36
CA ALA A 595 45.84 15.45 53.12
C ALA A 595 46.97 16.19 52.37
N LEU A 596 46.89 17.54 52.36
CA LEU A 596 47.76 18.41 53.18
C LEU A 596 47.41 19.90 52.99
N GLY A 597 47.32 20.62 54.12
CA GLY A 597 47.83 21.99 54.23
C GLY A 597 46.86 23.13 53.98
N GLU A 598 46.25 23.63 55.04
CA GLU A 598 45.71 24.98 55.15
C GLU A 598 46.73 26.02 54.67
N ASN A 599 46.36 26.82 53.67
CA ASN A 599 46.81 28.19 53.51
C ASN A 599 45.71 28.97 52.79
N GLY A 600 44.87 29.64 53.60
CA GLY A 600 43.89 30.60 53.14
C GLY A 600 44.59 31.76 52.44
N GLY A 601 44.56 31.75 51.11
CA GLY A 601 45.17 32.82 50.30
C GLY A 601 44.84 32.80 48.81
N CYS A 602 43.98 31.89 48.32
CA CYS A 602 43.74 31.75 46.87
C CYS A 602 42.40 32.34 46.38
N ALA A 603 41.52 32.79 47.28
CA ALA A 603 40.21 33.35 46.91
C ALA A 603 40.27 34.78 46.32
N ALA A 604 41.43 35.43 46.32
CA ALA A 604 41.56 36.84 45.91
C ALA A 604 42.14 37.07 44.50
N ILE A 605 42.59 36.04 43.78
CA ILE A 605 43.37 36.23 42.53
C ILE A 605 42.56 35.95 41.26
N PHE A 606 41.52 35.13 41.27
CA PHE A 606 40.77 34.80 40.05
C PHE A 606 39.37 35.40 39.99
N GLY A 607 39.34 36.71 39.78
CA GLY A 607 38.25 37.34 39.05
C GLY A 607 38.64 37.47 37.58
N LEU A 608 38.36 36.48 36.74
CA LEU A 608 38.54 36.61 35.27
C LEU A 608 37.68 37.75 34.69
N ARG A 609 36.59 38.13 35.37
CA ARG A 609 35.84 39.38 35.12
C ARG A 609 36.54 40.66 35.61
N ARG A 610 37.55 40.62 36.50
CA ARG A 610 38.32 41.80 36.93
C ARG A 610 39.54 42.07 36.04
N ILE A 611 40.16 41.03 35.49
CA ILE A 611 41.27 41.18 34.52
C ILE A 611 40.75 41.68 33.17
N PHE A 612 39.56 41.24 32.75
CA PHE A 612 38.96 41.63 31.45
C PHE A 612 37.76 42.59 31.54
N GLY A 613 37.14 42.78 32.71
CA GLY A 613 35.92 43.59 32.90
C GLY A 613 36.14 45.00 33.44
N LEU A 614 37.23 45.66 33.06
CA LEU A 614 37.29 47.11 33.10
C LEU A 614 36.78 47.66 31.77
N ARG A 615 35.47 47.95 31.71
CA ARG A 615 34.88 48.91 30.74
C ARG A 615 35.61 50.29 30.75
N ARG A 616 36.55 50.53 31.67
CA ARG A 616 37.46 51.68 31.69
C ARG A 616 38.73 51.54 30.83
N ILE A 617 39.20 50.33 30.49
CA ILE A 617 40.32 50.15 29.54
C ILE A 617 39.83 50.29 28.09
N PHE A 618 38.55 49.98 27.82
CA PHE A 618 37.93 50.15 26.50
C PHE A 618 37.71 51.63 26.08
N VAL A 619 37.91 52.61 26.96
CA VAL A 619 37.86 54.06 26.61
C VAL A 619 39.26 54.62 26.31
N MET A 620 40.33 53.85 26.49
CA MET A 620 41.71 54.26 26.17
C MET A 620 42.04 54.20 24.67
N ARG A 621 41.05 54.23 23.77
CA ARG A 621 41.31 54.55 22.35
C ARG A 621 41.44 56.06 22.11
N SER A 622 41.03 56.89 23.08
CA SER A 622 41.08 58.36 23.01
C SER A 622 42.35 58.99 23.61
N ILE A 623 43.04 58.31 24.54
CA ILE A 623 44.22 58.88 25.23
C ILE A 623 45.54 58.65 24.45
N PHE A 624 45.61 57.65 23.58
CA PHE A 624 46.76 57.45 22.67
C PHE A 624 46.76 58.39 21.45
N GLY A 625 45.80 59.33 21.37
CA GLY A 625 45.65 60.32 20.29
C GLY A 625 46.28 61.70 20.55
N LEU A 626 46.98 61.92 21.69
CA LEU A 626 47.55 63.23 22.01
C LEU A 626 49.08 63.24 21.85
N ARG A 627 49.48 63.85 20.73
CA ARG A 627 50.85 63.97 20.17
C ARG A 627 51.84 64.81 21.00
N ARG A 628 51.71 64.91 22.33
CA ARG A 628 52.49 65.89 23.14
C ARG A 628 53.15 65.42 24.43
N ILE A 629 53.13 64.14 24.83
CA ILE A 629 53.67 63.74 26.16
C ILE A 629 54.83 62.72 26.16
N PHE A 630 55.24 62.10 25.03
CA PHE A 630 56.48 61.31 24.98
C PHE A 630 57.54 61.96 24.08
N GLY A 631 58.09 63.07 24.57
CA GLY A 631 59.37 63.60 24.08
C GLY A 631 60.53 62.97 24.85
N MET A 632 60.90 61.74 24.52
CA MET A 632 62.22 61.16 24.82
C MET A 632 62.46 60.03 23.81
N ARG A 633 63.28 60.35 22.81
CA ARG A 633 63.36 59.65 21.51
C ARG A 633 64.53 58.66 21.45
N SER A 634 64.92 58.04 22.56
CA SER A 634 66.16 57.24 22.63
C SER A 634 66.08 55.86 23.29
N ILE A 635 64.92 55.30 23.66
CA ILE A 635 64.89 54.00 24.38
C ILE A 635 63.99 52.92 23.74
N PHE A 636 63.13 53.24 22.78
CA PHE A 636 62.30 52.21 22.13
C PHE A 636 62.35 52.29 20.61
N GLY A 637 63.20 51.44 20.02
CA GLY A 637 63.17 51.08 18.60
C GLY A 637 61.97 50.18 18.29
N LEU A 638 60.75 50.68 18.46
CA LEU A 638 59.49 49.93 18.31
C LEU A 638 58.98 49.81 16.86
N ARG A 639 59.87 49.82 15.86
CA ARG A 639 59.48 49.83 14.43
C ARG A 639 59.61 48.49 13.71
N SER A 640 60.17 47.46 14.36
CA SER A 640 60.25 46.09 13.82
C SER A 640 59.24 45.09 14.41
N ILE A 641 58.55 45.44 15.51
CA ILE A 641 57.69 44.50 16.26
C ILE A 641 56.25 44.41 15.70
N PHE A 642 55.84 45.30 14.78
CA PHE A 642 54.51 45.24 14.17
C PHE A 642 54.60 45.04 12.66
N GLY A 643 54.95 43.81 12.27
CA GLY A 643 54.86 43.31 10.90
C GLY A 643 53.41 43.05 10.48
N LEU A 644 52.57 44.08 10.38
CA LEU A 644 51.24 44.04 9.76
C LEU A 644 51.37 43.85 8.24
N ARG A 645 51.85 42.69 7.77
CA ARG A 645 51.89 42.40 6.33
C ARG A 645 52.04 40.92 5.96
N ARG A 646 51.31 39.98 6.59
CA ARG A 646 51.20 38.61 6.05
C ARG A 646 49.96 37.82 6.53
N MET A 647 48.82 38.49 6.68
CA MET A 647 47.51 37.86 6.95
C MET A 647 46.54 38.06 5.77
N ARG A 648 47.00 37.77 4.55
CA ARG A 648 46.14 37.81 3.34
C ARG A 648 46.09 36.50 2.55
N ASP A 649 46.88 35.50 2.94
CA ASP A 649 47.02 34.25 2.17
C ASP A 649 46.40 33.02 2.86
N TRP A 650 45.59 33.21 3.91
CA TRP A 650 44.80 32.14 4.50
C TRP A 650 43.29 32.38 4.27
N ALA A 651 42.84 31.87 3.11
CA ALA A 651 41.45 31.63 2.65
C ALA A 651 40.56 32.87 2.34
N PRO A 652 39.87 32.89 1.18
CA PRO A 652 38.75 31.95 1.00
C PRO A 652 38.66 31.29 -0.39
N GLN A 653 38.65 29.96 -0.40
CA GLN A 653 37.86 29.18 -1.35
C GLN A 653 36.74 28.48 -0.58
N ARG A 654 35.61 29.17 -0.45
CA ARG A 654 34.23 28.67 -0.25
C ARG A 654 33.43 29.71 0.53
N LEU A 655 32.91 30.70 -0.18
CA LEU A 655 31.66 31.40 0.14
C LEU A 655 31.05 31.85 -1.19
N GLY A 656 30.75 30.87 -2.05
CA GLY A 656 29.78 31.04 -3.12
C GLY A 656 28.48 30.40 -2.66
N LEU A 657 27.38 31.15 -2.73
CA LEU A 657 26.00 30.76 -2.44
C LEU A 657 25.63 30.80 -0.96
N LEU A 658 25.18 31.98 -0.51
CA LEU A 658 23.98 32.17 0.31
C LEU A 658 23.63 33.67 0.27
N ARG A 659 22.87 34.07 -0.75
CA ARG A 659 22.16 35.35 -0.78
C ARG A 659 20.83 35.12 -0.06
N CYS A 660 20.63 35.80 1.07
CA CYS A 660 19.29 35.96 1.65
C CYS A 660 18.77 37.40 1.45
N PRO A 661 17.45 37.58 1.31
CA PRO A 661 16.83 38.78 0.74
C PRO A 661 16.01 39.60 1.75
N TRP A 662 16.22 40.92 1.77
CA TRP A 662 15.34 42.02 2.23
C TRP A 662 16.21 43.30 2.08
N GLU A 663 15.83 44.48 1.60
CA GLU A 663 14.57 45.16 1.28
C GLU A 663 14.83 46.32 0.27
N LEU A 664 13.84 46.54 -0.62
CA LEU A 664 13.24 47.82 -1.10
C LEU A 664 14.06 48.97 -1.73
N THR A 665 13.81 49.27 -3.03
CA THR A 665 12.96 50.40 -3.52
C THR A 665 12.98 50.49 -5.07
N GLY A 666 11.81 50.73 -5.69
CA GLY A 666 11.57 50.76 -7.16
C GLY A 666 11.98 52.07 -7.88
N PRO A 667 11.54 52.36 -9.14
CA PRO A 667 10.15 52.19 -9.61
C PRO A 667 9.90 51.70 -11.06
N ALA A 668 8.63 51.35 -11.32
CA ALA A 668 7.85 51.45 -12.57
C ALA A 668 8.21 50.58 -13.80
N ASN A 669 7.38 49.56 -14.10
CA ASN A 669 6.39 49.66 -15.19
C ASN A 669 5.32 48.54 -15.12
N ARG A 670 4.10 48.89 -15.57
CA ARG A 670 2.85 48.11 -15.50
C ARG A 670 2.74 46.99 -16.58
N PRO A 671 1.76 46.07 -16.44
CA PRO A 671 1.79 44.75 -17.06
C PRO A 671 0.96 44.63 -18.35
N HIS A 672 1.27 43.62 -19.16
CA HIS A 672 0.33 43.05 -20.13
C HIS A 672 0.08 41.58 -19.82
N LEU A 673 -1.21 41.26 -19.74
CA LEU A 673 -1.82 39.92 -19.72
C LEU A 673 -1.65 39.17 -21.05
N THR A 674 -2.10 37.91 -21.04
CA THR A 674 -2.27 36.90 -22.11
C THR A 674 -1.12 35.91 -22.17
N THR A 675 -1.30 34.59 -22.03
CA THR A 675 -2.45 33.66 -22.10
C THR A 675 -2.19 32.47 -21.19
#